data_AF-A0AAU2XGZ2-F1
#
_entry.id   AF-A0AAU2XGZ2-F1
#
_cell.length_a   1.000
_cell.length_b   1.000
_cell.length_c   1.000
_cell.angle_alpha   90.00
_cell.angle_beta   90.00
_cell.angle_gamma   90.00
#
_symmetry.space_group_name_H-M   'P 1'
#
loop_
_entity.id
_entity.type
_entity.pdbx_description
1 polymer ?
#
loop_
_entity_poly.entity_id
_entity_poly.type
_entity_poly.pdbx_seq_one_letter_code
_entity_poly.pdbx_strand_id
1 'polypeptide(L)'
;MLSKDAIADVVENLKPIDFYRPAHEMVYNAVLDLYARGEPADAVTVAAELTKRGEIGRVGGAPYLHTLISSVPTAANAEYYARIVREQAVLRRLVEAGTRIVQMGYAADGDVDEIVNGAQAEVYAVTEQRTSEDYAPLADIMEGALDEIEAIGSRNGQMSGVPTGFTDLDSLTNGLHPGQMIVIAARPAMGKALALDTPLPTPSGWTTMGEVRVGDFLIGADGQATKVVAATEVMVDRPCYEVEFSDGTVIVADEEHQWLTETRAARRSAQAVLAGSVGPKHLPIAATVTTTREIAATLTCKTGDRRRNHAVRVAQALKLPERDLPLPPYVLGCWLGDGNSDGARITTADEEIVAELTAEGLRVEKRAGVLNYSLRLPERKPLPLRTCVVCGSEFRPKTSQVRTCGQSCGGKARFISAPVPAPRCPDCRRPSSGMAMCIACRRDHGSIQAILRTIGVLGDKHIPAEYLRASENQRRALLAGLLDTDGYVSPSGTVQFAVTNRRLADAVLELALSLGYQATMRTKPVRGRSAASSTCYRITFTPGDPVFRLSRKLVRQTTREYPTTKLRYVTDVRPVASVPVRCVQVDNTDHMYLASRSWIPTHNSTLALDFARACSIRHNLPSVIFSLEMGRNEIAMRLLSAEARVALHHMRSGNMTDEDWTRLARRMPDVSAAPLYIDDSPNLSMMEIRAKCRRLKQRNDLRLVVIDYLQLMTGGGSRRAESRQQEVSEMSRNLKLLAKELEVPVIALSQLNRGPEQRTDKKPMVSDLRESGCLTADTRVLRADTNAEVTLGELLESGARDIPVWSMDEHLRMVPRTMTHVFPSGTKQVFRLRLASGREVKATANHPFLTYDGWKPLGELAVGNRLSVPRRLDPPLSPTSMPEPEIVMLAHLIGDGCVAPRQSIHYTSEDEANLVAVETAAAHFGITPRRVAQDTWSHVYLPSPQRLTHGRRNPIAAWLDGFGLYGKRSHEKFLPREVFSLPDEQVRLFLRHLWATDGSVTVGVSGSRPVRIYYATSSRRLAEDVQMLLLRVDLRARLRTVEHKNGRTGWTVDISGADDQRRFIAEVGVHGARAQNCGDATVRLDGVKANTNLDTVPRQVWERVRAQMTQQRVTTRALQSAVGTKYCGSAFYKPNPSRSRLAAVAAILADADLELLATSDAFWDEVVAIEPLGVEPVFDATVLGSHNFVANGINVHNSIEQDADMVILLHREDAYEKESPRAGEADLIVAKHRNGPTATITVAFQGHYSRFVDMQQG
;
A
#
# COMPACT_ATOMS: atom_id res chain seq x y z
N MET A 1 43.13 12.52 38.44
CA MET A 1 44.50 13.09 38.48
C MET A 1 44.97 13.40 39.89
N LEU A 2 44.37 14.35 40.63
CA LEU A 2 44.72 14.59 42.05
C LEU A 2 43.97 13.67 43.03
N SER A 3 42.72 13.35 42.73
CA SER A 3 41.93 12.28 43.38
C SER A 3 41.40 11.34 42.29
N LYS A 4 40.99 10.13 42.69
CA LYS A 4 40.21 9.18 41.89
C LYS A 4 38.70 9.44 42.05
N ASP A 5 38.25 9.69 43.27
CA ASP A 5 36.84 9.85 43.64
C ASP A 5 36.22 11.05 42.91
N ALA A 6 36.96 12.16 42.86
CA ALA A 6 36.61 13.38 42.11
C ALA A 6 36.57 13.21 40.57
N ILE A 7 36.77 11.98 40.05
CA ILE A 7 36.46 11.64 38.65
C ILE A 7 34.99 11.22 38.54
N ALA A 8 34.46 10.42 39.48
CA ALA A 8 33.08 9.94 39.47
C ALA A 8 32.08 11.11 39.48
N ASP A 9 32.24 12.05 40.43
CA ASP A 9 31.41 13.26 40.59
C ASP A 9 31.34 14.14 39.31
N VAL A 10 32.38 14.05 38.48
CA VAL A 10 32.55 14.86 37.26
C VAL A 10 32.03 14.13 36.03
N VAL A 11 32.15 12.80 35.97
CA VAL A 11 31.69 11.96 34.83
C VAL A 11 30.18 12.09 34.59
N GLU A 12 29.37 12.15 35.65
CA GLU A 12 27.93 12.38 35.52
C GLU A 12 27.57 13.76 34.92
N ASN A 13 28.50 14.72 35.02
CA ASN A 13 28.25 16.14 34.81
C ASN A 13 28.90 16.72 33.55
N LEU A 14 29.89 16.06 32.95
CA LEU A 14 30.74 16.65 31.92
C LEU A 14 31.14 15.64 30.84
N LYS A 15 30.96 15.99 29.56
CA LYS A 15 31.43 15.19 28.43
C LYS A 15 32.70 15.81 27.80
N PRO A 16 33.54 15.03 27.09
CA PRO A 16 34.79 15.54 26.49
C PRO A 16 34.59 16.79 25.60
N ILE A 17 33.51 16.81 24.82
CA ILE A 17 33.14 17.91 23.92
C ILE A 17 32.67 19.20 24.63
N ASP A 18 32.42 19.16 25.95
CA ASP A 18 32.10 20.37 26.72
C ASP A 18 33.34 21.25 26.96
N PHE A 19 34.54 20.70 26.82
CA PHE A 19 35.79 21.47 26.91
C PHE A 19 35.98 22.37 25.68
N TYR A 20 36.20 23.67 25.90
CA TYR A 20 36.47 24.63 24.81
C TYR A 20 37.85 24.45 24.14
N ARG A 21 38.78 23.72 24.77
CA ARG A 21 40.13 23.47 24.23
C ARG A 21 40.27 21.99 23.86
N PRO A 22 40.61 21.64 22.61
CA PRO A 22 40.83 20.25 22.20
C PRO A 22 41.91 19.52 23.03
N ALA A 23 42.91 20.25 23.54
CA ALA A 23 43.91 19.69 24.44
C ALA A 23 43.33 19.24 25.80
N HIS A 24 42.23 19.85 26.26
CA HIS A 24 41.53 19.43 27.49
C HIS A 24 40.56 18.28 27.22
N GLU A 25 39.88 18.29 26.08
CA GLU A 25 39.09 17.15 25.57
C GLU A 25 39.94 15.87 25.46
N MET A 26 41.13 15.94 24.84
CA MET A 26 42.06 14.80 24.72
C MET A 26 42.53 14.29 26.10
N VAL A 27 42.88 15.19 27.02
CA VAL A 27 43.26 14.83 28.40
C VAL A 27 42.10 14.17 29.14
N TYR A 28 40.87 14.67 28.97
CA TYR A 28 39.69 14.10 29.61
C TYR A 28 39.35 12.72 29.04
N ASN A 29 39.39 12.53 27.71
CA ASN A 29 39.26 11.22 27.08
C ASN A 29 40.27 10.20 27.64
N ALA A 30 41.55 10.58 27.73
CA ALA A 30 42.57 9.70 28.32
C ALA A 30 42.33 9.39 29.81
N VAL A 31 41.74 10.31 30.58
CA VAL A 31 41.31 10.07 31.97
C VAL A 31 40.11 9.10 32.02
N LEU A 32 39.10 9.28 31.16
CA LEU A 32 37.94 8.39 31.08
C LEU A 32 38.35 6.96 30.72
N ASP A 33 39.19 6.80 29.68
CA ASP A 33 39.62 5.48 29.20
C ASP A 33 40.54 4.74 30.18
N LEU A 34 41.23 5.43 31.07
CA LEU A 34 41.95 4.81 32.20
C LEU A 34 40.96 4.42 33.30
N TYR A 35 40.04 5.32 33.66
CA TYR A 35 39.02 5.08 34.67
C TYR A 35 38.10 3.89 34.34
N ALA A 36 37.66 3.77 33.08
CA ALA A 36 36.86 2.66 32.58
C ALA A 36 37.58 1.30 32.58
N ARG A 37 38.93 1.31 32.53
CA ARG A 37 39.77 0.11 32.75
C ARG A 37 40.07 -0.18 34.22
N GLY A 38 39.58 0.65 35.14
CA GLY A 38 39.91 0.62 36.56
C GLY A 38 41.31 1.13 36.91
N GLU A 39 42.09 1.58 35.91
CA GLU A 39 43.46 2.09 36.07
C GLU A 39 43.45 3.46 36.77
N PRO A 40 44.44 3.76 37.64
CA PRO A 40 44.49 5.03 38.37
C PRO A 40 44.88 6.18 37.42
N ALA A 41 43.94 7.06 37.07
CA ALA A 41 44.18 8.19 36.16
C ALA A 41 44.95 9.36 36.84
N ASP A 42 46.25 9.17 37.04
CA ASP A 42 47.22 10.14 37.55
C ASP A 42 48.01 10.86 36.43
N ALA A 43 48.99 11.69 36.79
CA ALA A 43 49.80 12.44 35.82
C ALA A 43 50.63 11.55 34.87
N VAL A 44 51.09 10.39 35.34
CA VAL A 44 52.06 9.52 34.66
C VAL A 44 51.35 8.55 33.73
N THR A 45 50.26 7.95 34.22
CA THR A 45 49.36 7.09 33.46
C THR A 45 48.66 7.85 32.32
N VAL A 46 48.13 9.04 32.58
CA VAL A 46 47.54 9.92 31.55
C VAL A 46 48.60 10.34 30.52
N ALA A 47 49.82 10.66 30.95
CA ALA A 47 50.93 10.91 30.02
C ALA A 47 51.26 9.70 29.15
N ALA A 48 51.29 8.49 29.72
CA ALA A 48 51.57 7.25 29.00
C ALA A 48 50.47 6.91 27.98
N GLU A 49 49.20 7.02 28.34
CA GLU A 49 48.06 6.77 27.44
C GLU A 49 47.99 7.81 26.31
N LEU A 50 48.20 9.10 26.59
CA LEU A 50 48.32 10.14 25.56
C LEU A 50 49.55 9.93 24.65
N THR A 51 50.64 9.34 25.17
CA THR A 51 51.83 9.01 24.37
C THR A 51 51.55 7.82 23.45
N LYS A 52 50.89 6.77 23.95
CA LYS A 52 50.42 5.60 23.20
C LYS A 52 49.46 5.97 22.05
N ARG A 53 48.67 7.04 22.21
CA ARG A 53 47.80 7.62 21.17
C ARG A 53 48.49 8.56 20.18
N GLY A 54 49.74 8.97 20.46
CA GLY A 54 50.43 10.02 19.71
C GLY A 54 49.92 11.45 19.99
N GLU A 55 49.02 11.63 20.97
CA GLU A 55 48.36 12.89 21.27
C GLU A 55 49.13 13.78 22.26
N ILE A 56 50.08 13.21 23.01
CA ILE A 56 50.86 13.93 24.03
C ILE A 56 51.53 15.21 23.51
N GLY A 57 51.96 15.23 22.24
CA GLY A 57 52.53 16.41 21.58
C GLY A 57 51.49 17.51 21.28
N ARG A 58 50.24 17.13 21.00
CA ARG A 58 49.11 18.06 20.76
C ARG A 58 48.57 18.67 22.05
N VAL A 59 48.69 17.92 23.16
CA VAL A 59 48.31 18.35 24.51
C VAL A 59 49.32 19.35 25.12
N GLY A 60 50.57 19.36 24.66
CA GLY A 60 51.64 20.22 25.19
C GLY A 60 52.70 19.49 26.04
N GLY A 61 52.75 18.15 25.97
CA GLY A 61 53.71 17.33 26.68
C GLY A 61 53.37 17.07 28.15
N ALA A 62 54.11 16.15 28.77
CA ALA A 62 53.95 15.83 30.20
C ALA A 62 54.04 17.04 31.16
N PRO A 63 54.88 18.09 30.91
CA PRO A 63 54.88 19.29 31.75
C PRO A 63 53.54 20.03 31.79
N TYR A 64 52.71 19.93 30.75
CA TYR A 64 51.38 20.54 30.75
C TYR A 64 50.44 19.85 31.74
N LEU A 65 50.52 18.53 31.88
CA LEU A 65 49.71 17.77 32.86
C LEU A 65 50.07 18.15 34.31
N HIS A 66 51.37 18.31 34.62
CA HIS A 66 51.82 18.84 35.90
C HIS A 66 51.38 20.31 36.13
N THR A 67 51.30 21.11 35.06
CA THR A 67 50.79 22.49 35.12
C THR A 67 49.30 22.52 35.45
N LEU A 68 48.49 21.63 34.86
CA LEU A 68 47.06 21.47 35.19
C LEU A 68 46.85 21.00 36.63
N ILE A 69 47.68 20.09 37.13
CA ILE A 69 47.64 19.63 38.52
C ILE A 69 47.96 20.77 39.49
N SER A 70 48.99 21.57 39.18
CA SER A 70 49.41 22.70 40.01
C SER A 70 48.46 23.91 39.95
N SER A 71 47.50 23.94 39.01
CA SER A 71 46.54 25.04 38.87
C SER A 71 45.24 24.85 39.67
N VAL A 72 45.05 23.70 40.32
CA VAL A 72 43.84 23.37 41.09
C VAL A 72 44.14 23.37 42.60
N PRO A 73 43.59 24.31 43.41
CA PRO A 73 43.90 24.40 44.85
C PRO A 73 43.38 23.23 45.69
N THR A 74 42.31 22.56 45.25
CA THR A 74 41.72 21.41 45.94
C THR A 74 40.87 20.57 44.97
N ALA A 75 40.94 19.24 45.09
CA ALA A 75 40.13 18.33 44.30
C ALA A 75 38.64 18.32 44.74
N ALA A 76 38.33 18.75 45.96
CA ALA A 76 36.96 18.71 46.50
C ALA A 76 35.96 19.64 45.78
N ASN A 77 36.44 20.58 44.97
CA ASN A 77 35.61 21.50 44.19
C ASN A 77 35.38 21.03 42.73
N ALA A 78 35.75 19.78 42.38
CA ALA A 78 35.74 19.30 41.01
C ALA A 78 34.34 19.36 40.35
N GLU A 79 33.29 18.91 41.05
CA GLU A 79 31.89 18.98 40.60
C GLU A 79 31.47 20.43 40.29
N TYR A 80 31.80 21.38 41.18
CA TYR A 80 31.50 22.81 40.99
C TYR A 80 32.16 23.39 39.73
N TYR A 81 33.43 23.02 39.46
CA TYR A 81 34.11 23.45 38.24
C TYR A 81 33.56 22.74 36.99
N ALA A 82 33.19 21.46 37.08
CA ALA A 82 32.54 20.72 36.00
C ALA A 82 31.22 21.37 35.58
N ARG A 83 30.38 21.78 36.55
CA ARG A 83 29.14 22.52 36.29
C ARG A 83 29.39 23.82 35.52
N ILE A 84 30.44 24.59 35.88
CA ILE A 84 30.80 25.81 35.15
C ILE A 84 31.18 25.51 33.69
N VAL A 85 31.97 24.46 33.43
CA VAL A 85 32.34 24.08 32.05
C VAL A 85 31.10 23.63 31.25
N ARG A 86 30.21 22.85 31.87
CA ARG A 86 28.92 22.41 31.31
C ARG A 86 28.01 23.60 30.96
N GLU A 87 27.82 24.55 31.88
CA GLU A 87 27.05 25.78 31.65
C GLU A 87 27.60 26.57 30.46
N GLN A 88 28.92 26.76 30.38
CA GLN A 88 29.56 27.44 29.26
C GLN A 88 29.48 26.65 27.95
N ALA A 89 29.42 25.31 27.99
CA ALA A 89 29.23 24.48 26.80
C ALA A 89 27.80 24.55 26.26
N VAL A 90 26.79 24.57 27.13
CA VAL A 90 25.38 24.80 26.76
C VAL A 90 25.21 26.19 26.14
N LEU A 91 25.85 27.23 26.70
CA LEU A 91 25.82 28.58 26.12
C LEU A 91 26.46 28.65 24.72
N ARG A 92 27.58 27.96 24.48
CA ARG A 92 28.16 27.86 23.12
C ARG A 92 27.22 27.17 22.14
N ARG A 93 26.65 26.02 22.53
CA ARG A 93 25.68 25.27 21.72
C ARG A 93 24.43 26.10 21.39
N LEU A 94 23.94 26.92 22.31
CA LEU A 94 22.83 27.85 22.09
C LEU A 94 23.15 28.91 21.03
N VAL A 95 24.37 29.48 21.06
CA VAL A 95 24.84 30.46 20.06
C VAL A 95 24.99 29.82 18.67
N GLU A 96 25.49 28.58 18.60
CA GLU A 96 25.58 27.83 17.35
C GLU A 96 24.19 27.51 16.77
N ALA A 97 23.26 26.99 17.58
CA ALA A 97 21.89 26.72 17.17
C ALA A 97 21.20 28.00 16.68
N GLY A 98 21.32 29.10 17.43
CA GLY A 98 20.81 30.42 17.01
C GLY A 98 21.41 30.90 15.69
N THR A 99 22.69 30.64 15.44
CA THR A 99 23.36 30.98 14.18
C THR A 99 22.82 30.12 13.02
N ARG A 100 22.59 28.82 13.22
CA ARG A 100 21.97 27.94 12.20
C ARG A 100 20.53 28.34 11.91
N ILE A 101 19.74 28.70 12.92
CA ILE A 101 18.37 29.22 12.76
C ILE A 101 18.35 30.53 11.93
N VAL A 102 19.28 31.46 12.20
CA VAL A 102 19.43 32.69 11.40
C VAL A 102 19.82 32.38 9.94
N GLN A 103 20.67 31.38 9.71
CA GLN A 103 21.03 30.93 8.36
C GLN A 103 19.83 30.31 7.63
N MET A 104 19.01 29.49 8.30
CA MET A 104 17.75 28.95 7.74
C MET A 104 16.80 30.07 7.32
N GLY A 105 16.66 31.12 8.13
CA GLY A 105 15.82 32.28 7.82
C GLY A 105 16.30 33.13 6.63
N TYR A 106 17.61 33.18 6.36
CA TYR A 106 18.17 33.91 5.21
C TYR A 106 18.24 33.08 3.92
N ALA A 107 18.13 31.75 3.98
CA ALA A 107 18.22 30.86 2.83
C ALA A 107 16.90 30.64 2.07
N ALA A 108 15.86 31.40 2.40
CA ALA A 108 14.47 31.08 2.11
C ALA A 108 14.08 31.05 0.62
N ASP A 109 13.86 29.84 0.10
CA ASP A 109 12.97 29.54 -1.03
C ASP A 109 12.38 28.12 -0.76
N GLY A 110 11.34 28.04 0.07
CA GLY A 110 10.81 26.80 0.66
C GLY A 110 9.61 27.04 1.60
N ASP A 111 9.08 25.99 2.21
CA ASP A 111 7.91 26.11 3.11
C ASP A 111 8.30 26.71 4.47
N VAL A 112 7.45 27.59 4.99
CA VAL A 112 7.64 28.26 6.28
C VAL A 112 7.55 27.24 7.42
N ASP A 113 6.66 26.25 7.31
CA ASP A 113 6.49 25.24 8.36
C ASP A 113 7.71 24.29 8.44
N GLU A 114 8.39 24.00 7.33
CA GLU A 114 9.66 23.24 7.35
C GLU A 114 10.77 24.04 8.07
N ILE A 115 10.89 25.34 7.78
CA ILE A 115 11.88 26.23 8.43
C ILE A 115 11.61 26.34 9.93
N VAL A 116 10.35 26.48 10.34
CA VAL A 116 9.95 26.54 11.76
C VAL A 116 10.22 25.21 12.47
N ASN A 117 9.94 24.07 11.84
CA ASN A 117 10.23 22.76 12.42
C ASN A 117 11.74 22.47 12.53
N GLY A 118 12.53 22.85 11.53
CA GLY A 118 14.00 22.78 11.58
C GLY A 118 14.57 23.63 12.72
N ALA A 119 14.05 24.86 12.89
CA ALA A 119 14.45 25.73 13.99
C ALA A 119 14.07 25.17 15.38
N GLN A 120 12.92 24.51 15.52
CA GLN A 120 12.54 23.83 16.77
C GLN A 120 13.48 22.67 17.10
N ALA A 121 13.91 21.88 16.11
CA ALA A 121 14.86 20.79 16.31
C ALA A 121 16.23 21.29 16.76
N GLU A 122 16.74 22.38 16.18
CA GLU A 122 18.00 23.02 16.55
C GLU A 122 18.00 23.52 18.01
N VAL A 123 16.92 24.18 18.46
CA VAL A 123 16.80 24.61 19.86
C VAL A 123 16.76 23.40 20.81
N TYR A 124 16.06 22.31 20.43
CA TYR A 124 15.89 21.13 21.27
C TYR A 124 17.19 20.33 21.47
N ALA A 125 18.06 20.30 20.44
CA ALA A 125 19.38 19.68 20.51
C ALA A 125 20.35 20.35 21.51
N VAL A 126 20.03 21.57 21.97
CA VAL A 126 20.76 22.25 23.06
C VAL A 126 20.35 21.72 24.44
N THR A 127 19.13 21.18 24.59
CA THR A 127 18.54 20.84 25.90
C THR A 127 18.58 19.36 26.29
N GLU A 128 18.57 18.40 25.35
CA GLU A 128 18.58 16.96 25.69
C GLU A 128 19.85 16.23 25.21
N GLN A 129 20.55 15.59 26.17
CA GLN A 129 21.65 14.65 25.93
C GLN A 129 21.65 13.49 26.94
N ARG A 130 20.55 12.73 27.01
CA ARG A 130 20.60 11.33 27.44
C ARG A 130 20.72 10.43 26.21
N THR A 131 21.94 10.33 25.69
CA THR A 131 22.34 9.19 24.86
C THR A 131 23.04 8.17 25.76
N SER A 132 22.44 6.98 25.88
CA SER A 132 23.12 5.76 26.30
C SER A 132 24.13 5.36 25.21
N GLU A 133 25.21 4.71 25.61
CA GLU A 133 26.13 4.06 24.67
C GLU A 133 25.63 2.65 24.35
N ASP A 134 25.86 2.14 23.14
CA ASP A 134 25.23 0.91 22.62
C ASP A 134 25.68 -0.40 23.30
N TYR A 135 26.62 -0.33 24.26
CA TYR A 135 27.19 -1.49 24.94
C TYR A 135 27.37 -1.23 26.45
N ALA A 136 26.39 -1.61 27.26
CA ALA A 136 26.56 -1.69 28.71
C ALA A 136 27.23 -3.03 29.11
N PRO A 137 28.17 -3.04 30.07
CA PRO A 137 28.69 -4.27 30.67
C PRO A 137 27.57 -5.14 31.26
N LEU A 138 27.72 -6.47 31.19
CA LEU A 138 26.71 -7.39 31.71
C LEU A 138 26.47 -7.24 33.22
N ALA A 139 27.48 -6.81 33.99
CA ALA A 139 27.32 -6.55 35.43
C ALA A 139 26.31 -5.42 35.69
N ASP A 140 26.48 -4.29 35.00
CA ASP A 140 25.65 -3.09 35.10
C ASP A 140 24.20 -3.36 34.65
N ILE A 141 24.02 -4.23 33.65
CA ILE A 141 22.69 -4.73 33.23
C ILE A 141 22.13 -5.70 34.28
N MET A 142 22.96 -6.57 34.87
CA MET A 142 22.53 -7.56 35.85
C MET A 142 22.05 -6.94 37.16
N GLU A 143 22.60 -5.81 37.60
CA GLU A 143 22.10 -5.11 38.79
C GLU A 143 20.65 -4.64 38.57
N GLY A 144 20.37 -3.95 37.45
CA GLY A 144 19.00 -3.57 37.07
C GLY A 144 18.06 -4.76 36.80
N ALA A 145 18.56 -5.86 36.23
CA ALA A 145 17.76 -7.06 36.01
C ALA A 145 17.47 -7.82 37.31
N LEU A 146 18.37 -7.78 38.30
CA LEU A 146 18.13 -8.30 39.64
C LEU A 146 17.15 -7.42 40.40
N ASP A 147 17.23 -6.09 40.29
CA ASP A 147 16.23 -5.16 40.80
C ASP A 147 14.83 -5.43 40.21
N GLU A 148 14.71 -5.72 38.91
CA GLU A 148 13.44 -6.14 38.30
C GLU A 148 12.94 -7.48 38.87
N ILE A 149 13.83 -8.46 39.05
CA ILE A 149 13.48 -9.77 39.61
C ILE A 149 13.08 -9.68 41.09
N GLU A 150 13.77 -8.88 41.90
CA GLU A 150 13.37 -8.61 43.29
C GLU A 150 12.10 -7.76 43.35
N ALA A 151 11.88 -6.82 42.43
CA ALA A 151 10.62 -6.08 42.32
C ALA A 151 9.44 -7.00 41.93
N ILE A 152 9.68 -8.06 41.16
CA ILE A 152 8.68 -9.11 40.87
C ILE A 152 8.46 -10.00 42.10
N GLY A 153 9.52 -10.42 42.79
CA GLY A 153 9.45 -11.32 43.96
C GLY A 153 8.91 -10.69 45.25
N SER A 154 9.11 -9.37 45.44
CA SER A 154 8.71 -8.64 46.66
C SER A 154 7.28 -8.09 46.61
N ARG A 155 6.64 -8.05 45.42
CA ARG A 155 5.30 -7.47 45.25
C ARG A 155 4.22 -8.54 45.35
N ASN A 156 3.35 -8.39 46.35
CA ASN A 156 2.12 -9.17 46.49
C ASN A 156 1.11 -8.87 45.35
N GLY A 157 1.33 -9.46 44.17
CA GLY A 157 0.38 -9.46 43.06
C GLY A 157 0.19 -8.13 42.32
N GLN A 158 1.17 -7.22 42.34
CA GLN A 158 1.12 -5.99 41.54
C GLN A 158 1.75 -6.21 40.16
N MET A 159 0.98 -5.95 39.11
CA MET A 159 1.36 -6.13 37.70
C MET A 159 2.54 -5.26 37.28
N SER A 160 3.28 -5.70 36.25
CA SER A 160 4.44 -4.99 35.70
C SER A 160 4.08 -4.02 34.57
N GLY A 161 3.24 -4.46 33.62
CA GLY A 161 2.76 -3.67 32.49
C GLY A 161 1.55 -2.79 32.83
N VAL A 162 1.08 -2.03 31.83
CA VAL A 162 -0.16 -1.26 31.90
C VAL A 162 -1.36 -2.22 31.85
N PRO A 163 -2.23 -2.27 32.88
CA PRO A 163 -3.35 -3.19 32.90
C PRO A 163 -4.38 -2.89 31.80
N THR A 164 -4.79 -3.92 31.09
CA THR A 164 -5.86 -3.91 30.09
C THR A 164 -7.25 -3.82 30.72
N GLY A 165 -7.37 -4.22 32.00
CA GLY A 165 -8.62 -4.20 32.75
C GLY A 165 -9.52 -5.43 32.49
N PHE A 166 -8.93 -6.50 31.97
CA PHE A 166 -9.50 -7.84 31.78
C PHE A 166 -8.61 -8.85 32.49
N THR A 167 -9.14 -9.53 33.50
CA THR A 167 -8.37 -10.31 34.47
C THR A 167 -7.56 -11.42 33.81
N ASP A 168 -8.15 -12.12 32.84
CA ASP A 168 -7.50 -13.23 32.13
C ASP A 168 -6.43 -12.76 31.13
N LEU A 169 -6.62 -11.58 30.52
CA LEU A 169 -5.64 -10.99 29.59
C LEU A 169 -4.46 -10.40 30.34
N ASP A 170 -4.71 -9.73 31.47
CA ASP A 170 -3.66 -9.23 32.36
C ASP A 170 -2.91 -10.39 33.03
N SER A 171 -3.57 -11.53 33.29
CA SER A 171 -2.91 -12.77 33.75
C SER A 171 -2.06 -13.45 32.67
N LEU A 172 -2.45 -13.37 31.38
CA LEU A 172 -1.67 -13.91 30.26
C LEU A 172 -0.45 -13.04 29.90
N THR A 173 -0.58 -11.72 30.06
CA THR A 173 0.40 -10.73 29.57
C THR A 173 1.25 -10.08 30.65
N ASN A 174 0.84 -10.12 31.93
CA ASN A 174 1.30 -9.25 33.01
C ASN A 174 1.07 -7.74 32.74
N GLY A 175 0.08 -7.43 31.90
CA GLY A 175 -0.20 -6.09 31.38
C GLY A 175 0.58 -5.77 30.11
N LEU A 176 0.31 -4.60 29.53
CA LEU A 176 0.95 -4.11 28.31
C LEU A 176 2.31 -3.48 28.65
N HIS A 177 3.41 -4.08 28.21
CA HIS A 177 4.74 -3.66 28.63
C HIS A 177 5.27 -2.44 27.86
N PRO A 178 6.12 -1.60 28.48
CA PRO A 178 6.94 -0.59 27.80
C PRO A 178 7.60 -1.10 26.52
N GLY A 179 7.70 -0.25 25.49
CA GLY A 179 8.39 -0.60 24.24
C GLY A 179 7.62 -1.53 23.29
N GLN A 180 6.44 -2.02 23.66
CA GLN A 180 5.63 -2.92 22.81
C GLN A 180 4.80 -2.14 21.76
N MET A 181 4.80 -2.64 20.52
CA MET A 181 3.79 -2.34 19.53
C MET A 181 2.74 -3.46 19.54
N ILE A 182 1.47 -3.07 19.74
CA ILE A 182 0.33 -3.98 19.90
C ILE A 182 -0.65 -3.67 18.78
N VAL A 183 -0.96 -4.67 17.95
CA VAL A 183 -1.98 -4.53 16.90
C VAL A 183 -3.25 -5.22 17.36
N ILE A 184 -4.33 -4.45 17.50
CA ILE A 184 -5.67 -4.99 17.68
C ILE A 184 -6.35 -4.98 16.31
N ALA A 185 -6.90 -6.12 15.89
CA ALA A 185 -7.58 -6.20 14.62
C ALA A 185 -8.94 -6.90 14.72
N ALA A 186 -9.93 -6.32 14.04
CA ALA A 186 -11.30 -6.80 13.98
C ALA A 186 -11.82 -6.74 12.54
N ARG A 187 -12.88 -7.51 12.23
CA ARG A 187 -13.69 -7.20 11.04
C ARG A 187 -14.44 -5.86 11.27
N PRO A 188 -14.68 -5.06 10.22
CA PRO A 188 -15.58 -3.91 10.30
C PRO A 188 -16.95 -4.32 10.87
N ALA A 189 -17.43 -3.60 11.89
CA ALA A 189 -18.60 -4.01 12.66
C ALA A 189 -19.92 -3.94 11.86
N MET A 190 -20.81 -4.90 12.10
CA MET A 190 -22.13 -4.98 11.50
C MET A 190 -23.07 -3.95 12.15
N GLY A 191 -23.45 -2.91 11.40
CA GLY A 191 -24.28 -1.81 11.91
C GLY A 191 -24.94 -0.93 10.84
N LYS A 192 -25.03 -1.40 9.58
CA LYS A 192 -25.58 -0.64 8.43
C LYS A 192 -26.57 -1.45 7.59
N ALA A 193 -27.39 -2.30 8.23
CA ALA A 193 -28.33 -3.18 7.53
C ALA A 193 -29.65 -2.47 7.16
N LEU A 194 -30.13 -2.69 5.93
CA LEU A 194 -31.36 -2.11 5.37
C LEU A 194 -32.20 -3.21 4.69
N ALA A 195 -33.52 -3.02 4.59
CA ALA A 195 -34.40 -3.98 3.92
C ALA A 195 -33.97 -4.24 2.47
N LEU A 196 -34.07 -5.49 1.98
CA LEU A 196 -33.52 -5.89 0.67
C LEU A 196 -34.08 -5.09 -0.52
N ASP A 197 -35.33 -4.64 -0.43
CA ASP A 197 -36.01 -3.83 -1.45
C ASP A 197 -35.53 -2.36 -1.47
N THR A 198 -34.75 -1.93 -0.46
CA THR A 198 -34.21 -0.56 -0.39
C THR A 198 -33.40 -0.24 -1.65
N PRO A 199 -33.84 0.74 -2.47
CA PRO A 199 -33.16 1.06 -3.71
C PRO A 199 -31.88 1.88 -3.43
N LEU A 200 -30.81 1.53 -4.13
CA LEU A 200 -29.50 2.16 -4.02
C LEU A 200 -29.12 2.80 -5.37
N PRO A 201 -28.67 4.06 -5.40
CA PRO A 201 -28.30 4.75 -6.63
C PRO A 201 -26.93 4.29 -7.14
N THR A 202 -26.80 4.16 -8.45
CA THR A 202 -25.55 3.78 -9.13
C THR A 202 -25.19 4.78 -10.22
N PRO A 203 -23.91 4.87 -10.66
CA PRO A 203 -23.50 5.70 -11.79
C PRO A 203 -24.22 5.40 -13.11
N SER A 204 -24.83 4.22 -13.24
CA SER A 204 -25.59 3.77 -14.40
C SER A 204 -27.12 3.83 -14.24
N GLY A 205 -27.64 3.98 -13.01
CA GLY A 205 -29.07 3.94 -12.72
C GLY A 205 -29.38 3.66 -11.25
N TRP A 206 -30.05 2.53 -10.99
CA TRP A 206 -30.44 2.05 -9.67
C TRP A 206 -30.12 0.55 -9.54
N THR A 207 -29.88 0.10 -8.32
CA THR A 207 -29.90 -1.31 -7.88
C THR A 207 -30.72 -1.42 -6.58
N THR A 208 -30.84 -2.59 -5.97
CA THR A 208 -31.45 -2.79 -4.65
C THR A 208 -30.45 -3.40 -3.66
N MET A 209 -30.73 -3.27 -2.36
CA MET A 209 -29.92 -3.88 -1.30
C MET A 209 -29.87 -5.42 -1.39
N GLY A 210 -30.88 -6.06 -1.99
CA GLY A 210 -30.87 -7.49 -2.33
C GLY A 210 -30.03 -7.84 -3.57
N GLU A 211 -30.10 -7.03 -4.63
CA GLU A 211 -29.44 -7.34 -5.91
C GLU A 211 -27.94 -6.99 -5.96
N VAL A 212 -27.53 -5.95 -5.21
CA VAL A 212 -26.17 -5.40 -5.20
C VAL A 212 -25.09 -6.42 -4.81
N ARG A 213 -23.93 -6.33 -5.47
CA ARG A 213 -22.81 -7.29 -5.38
C ARG A 213 -21.48 -6.57 -5.14
N VAL A 214 -20.52 -7.32 -4.58
CA VAL A 214 -19.14 -6.85 -4.49
C VAL A 214 -18.59 -6.65 -5.90
N GLY A 215 -18.06 -5.45 -6.17
CA GLY A 215 -17.61 -5.01 -7.49
C GLY A 215 -18.53 -4.02 -8.21
N ASP A 216 -19.80 -3.91 -7.79
CA ASP A 216 -20.72 -2.87 -8.28
C ASP A 216 -20.28 -1.46 -7.84
N PHE A 217 -20.86 -0.42 -8.43
CA PHE A 217 -20.63 0.97 -8.00
C PHE A 217 -21.92 1.61 -7.45
N LEU A 218 -21.82 2.14 -6.24
CA LEU A 218 -22.81 3.02 -5.62
C LEU A 218 -22.34 4.49 -5.70
N ILE A 219 -23.08 5.39 -5.05
CA ILE A 219 -22.76 6.80 -4.93
C ILE A 219 -22.52 7.15 -3.45
N GLY A 220 -21.45 7.89 -3.16
CA GLY A 220 -21.08 8.38 -1.84
C GLY A 220 -21.81 9.68 -1.44
N ALA A 221 -21.79 10.04 -0.15
CA ALA A 221 -22.47 11.24 0.36
C ALA A 221 -21.97 12.57 -0.26
N ASP A 222 -20.74 12.55 -0.75
CA ASP A 222 -20.07 13.62 -1.50
C ASP A 222 -20.44 13.66 -2.99
N GLY A 223 -21.31 12.76 -3.45
CA GLY A 223 -21.77 12.68 -4.84
C GLY A 223 -20.82 11.94 -5.79
N GLN A 224 -19.69 11.39 -5.32
CA GLN A 224 -18.78 10.60 -6.17
C GLN A 224 -19.23 9.14 -6.31
N ALA A 225 -18.76 8.48 -7.37
CA ALA A 225 -18.92 7.03 -7.53
C ALA A 225 -17.95 6.29 -6.58
N THR A 226 -18.47 5.30 -5.86
CA THR A 226 -17.71 4.51 -4.88
C THR A 226 -18.04 3.02 -5.06
N LYS A 227 -17.03 2.16 -5.02
CA LYS A 227 -17.16 0.74 -5.33
C LYS A 227 -17.65 -0.04 -4.11
N VAL A 228 -18.59 -0.96 -4.32
CA VAL A 228 -19.04 -1.91 -3.31
C VAL A 228 -17.91 -2.89 -3.04
N VAL A 229 -17.24 -2.73 -1.90
CA VAL A 229 -16.19 -3.65 -1.45
C VAL A 229 -16.78 -4.83 -0.66
N ALA A 230 -17.90 -4.66 0.04
CA ALA A 230 -18.57 -5.73 0.79
C ALA A 230 -20.08 -5.75 0.55
N ALA A 231 -20.66 -6.95 0.64
CA ALA A 231 -22.08 -7.14 0.87
C ALA A 231 -22.24 -8.36 1.78
N THR A 232 -22.99 -8.24 2.87
CA THR A 232 -23.26 -9.36 3.80
C THR A 232 -24.21 -10.38 3.18
N GLU A 233 -24.41 -11.50 3.87
CA GLU A 233 -25.59 -12.34 3.64
C GLU A 233 -26.88 -11.61 4.11
N VAL A 234 -28.02 -12.24 3.81
CA VAL A 234 -29.36 -11.75 4.18
C VAL A 234 -29.66 -12.12 5.64
N MET A 235 -29.82 -11.11 6.48
CA MET A 235 -30.18 -11.26 7.88
C MET A 235 -31.70 -11.17 8.01
N VAL A 236 -32.33 -12.23 8.52
CA VAL A 236 -33.77 -12.28 8.86
C VAL A 236 -33.97 -12.24 10.38
N ASP A 237 -35.20 -12.04 10.84
CA ASP A 237 -35.65 -12.07 12.25
C ASP A 237 -35.03 -11.02 13.19
N ARG A 238 -34.40 -9.97 12.64
CA ARG A 238 -33.90 -8.81 13.41
C ARG A 238 -34.99 -7.74 13.57
N PRO A 239 -35.08 -7.01 14.69
CA PRO A 239 -36.09 -5.95 14.84
C PRO A 239 -35.84 -4.82 13.83
N CYS A 240 -36.90 -4.45 13.11
CA CYS A 240 -36.85 -3.43 12.06
C CYS A 240 -37.75 -2.25 12.41
N TYR A 241 -37.36 -1.07 11.93
CA TYR A 241 -38.09 0.18 12.12
C TYR A 241 -38.26 0.92 10.79
N GLU A 242 -39.46 1.44 10.58
CA GLU A 242 -39.81 2.35 9.50
C GLU A 242 -39.43 3.79 9.91
N VAL A 243 -38.40 4.35 9.28
CA VAL A 243 -37.90 5.72 9.51
C VAL A 243 -38.51 6.66 8.48
N GLU A 244 -39.29 7.63 8.94
CA GLU A 244 -39.95 8.64 8.10
C GLU A 244 -39.20 9.98 8.17
N PHE A 245 -39.00 10.63 7.02
CA PHE A 245 -38.28 11.90 6.88
C PHE A 245 -39.19 13.04 6.40
N SER A 246 -38.76 14.29 6.63
CA SER A 246 -39.57 15.49 6.41
C SER A 246 -39.91 15.84 4.97
N ASP A 247 -39.37 15.12 4.00
CA ASP A 247 -39.74 15.16 2.59
C ASP A 247 -40.78 14.10 2.19
N GLY A 248 -41.18 13.22 3.11
CA GLY A 248 -42.07 12.08 2.89
C GLY A 248 -41.33 10.79 2.54
N THR A 249 -40.00 10.75 2.63
CA THR A 249 -39.22 9.51 2.45
C THR A 249 -39.48 8.55 3.61
N VAL A 250 -39.63 7.27 3.29
CA VAL A 250 -39.65 6.17 4.24
C VAL A 250 -38.50 5.20 3.92
N ILE A 251 -37.79 4.72 4.95
CA ILE A 251 -36.78 3.65 4.85
C ILE A 251 -37.04 2.64 5.96
N VAL A 252 -37.10 1.34 5.62
CA VAL A 252 -37.09 0.27 6.62
C VAL A 252 -35.64 -0.11 6.91
N ALA A 253 -35.22 0.12 8.15
CA ALA A 253 -33.86 -0.10 8.62
C ALA A 253 -33.85 -1.05 9.83
N ASP A 254 -32.72 -1.71 10.01
CA ASP A 254 -32.39 -2.41 11.25
C ASP A 254 -32.44 -1.44 12.44
N GLU A 255 -32.85 -1.92 13.61
CA GLU A 255 -32.84 -1.09 14.81
C GLU A 255 -31.43 -0.59 15.19
N GLU A 256 -30.39 -1.35 14.87
CA GLU A 256 -28.98 -1.02 15.12
C GLU A 256 -28.34 -0.24 13.96
N HIS A 257 -29.10 0.07 12.90
CA HIS A 257 -28.62 0.82 11.74
C HIS A 257 -28.19 2.24 12.11
N GLN A 258 -26.94 2.59 11.81
CA GLN A 258 -26.31 3.84 12.24
C GLN A 258 -26.41 4.97 11.20
N TRP A 259 -27.08 6.07 11.57
CA TRP A 259 -27.30 7.27 10.75
C TRP A 259 -26.42 8.43 11.24
N LEU A 260 -25.86 9.25 10.34
CA LEU A 260 -25.21 10.50 10.73
C LEU A 260 -26.24 11.61 10.94
N THR A 261 -26.54 11.95 12.19
CA THR A 261 -27.62 12.88 12.57
C THR A 261 -27.10 14.17 13.19
N GLU A 262 -27.62 15.32 12.77
CA GLU A 262 -27.59 16.53 13.58
C GLU A 262 -28.76 16.53 14.57
N THR A 263 -28.49 16.85 15.83
CA THR A 263 -29.51 17.05 16.86
C THR A 263 -30.04 18.49 16.87
N ARG A 264 -31.12 18.77 17.61
CA ARG A 264 -31.62 20.14 17.79
C ARG A 264 -30.60 21.03 18.51
N ALA A 265 -29.76 20.46 19.38
CA ALA A 265 -28.66 21.15 20.05
C ALA A 265 -27.55 21.52 19.05
N ALA A 266 -27.12 20.58 18.21
CA ALA A 266 -26.13 20.80 17.15
C ALA A 266 -26.51 21.98 16.25
N ARG A 267 -27.74 21.97 15.70
CA ARG A 267 -28.24 23.04 14.83
C ARG A 267 -28.31 24.41 15.51
N ARG A 268 -28.70 24.48 16.79
CA ARG A 268 -28.71 25.75 17.53
C ARG A 268 -27.30 26.28 17.80
N SER A 269 -26.35 25.39 18.10
CA SER A 269 -24.94 25.75 18.31
C SER A 269 -24.32 26.33 17.03
N ALA A 270 -24.45 25.62 15.90
CA ALA A 270 -23.99 26.10 14.60
C ALA A 270 -24.65 27.44 14.20
N GLN A 271 -25.97 27.58 14.42
CA GLN A 271 -26.68 28.83 14.11
C GLN A 271 -26.24 30.01 15.00
N ALA A 272 -25.89 29.79 16.27
CA ALA A 272 -25.43 30.85 17.17
C ALA A 272 -24.03 31.37 16.79
N VAL A 273 -23.13 30.48 16.33
CA VAL A 273 -21.82 30.84 15.77
C VAL A 273 -22.00 31.63 14.46
N LEU A 274 -22.82 31.13 13.53
CA LEU A 274 -23.14 31.80 12.26
C LEU A 274 -23.80 33.18 12.44
N ALA A 275 -24.56 33.38 13.53
CA ALA A 275 -25.19 34.64 13.86
C ALA A 275 -24.28 35.59 14.67
N GLY A 276 -22.99 35.29 14.83
CA GLY A 276 -22.04 36.10 15.61
C GLY A 276 -22.41 36.27 17.09
N SER A 277 -23.35 35.46 17.59
CA SER A 277 -23.94 35.59 18.93
C SER A 277 -23.08 34.94 20.03
N VAL A 278 -21.97 34.32 19.63
CA VAL A 278 -20.96 33.70 20.49
C VAL A 278 -19.59 34.00 19.87
N GLY A 279 -18.57 34.28 20.69
CA GLY A 279 -17.25 34.66 20.19
C GLY A 279 -16.56 33.54 19.38
N PRO A 280 -15.64 33.88 18.45
CA PRO A 280 -15.04 32.95 17.46
C PRO A 280 -14.16 31.84 18.03
N LYS A 281 -14.09 31.68 19.36
CA LYS A 281 -13.44 30.55 20.06
C LYS A 281 -14.41 29.40 20.38
N HIS A 282 -15.72 29.56 20.15
CA HIS A 282 -16.69 28.48 20.34
C HIS A 282 -16.83 27.63 19.07
N LEU A 283 -16.39 26.37 19.16
CA LEU A 283 -16.65 25.37 18.12
C LEU A 283 -18.13 24.95 18.11
N PRO A 284 -18.76 24.75 16.93
CA PRO A 284 -20.12 24.26 16.84
C PRO A 284 -20.20 22.78 17.26
N ILE A 285 -21.26 22.41 17.97
CA ILE A 285 -21.57 21.00 18.28
C ILE A 285 -21.79 20.24 16.96
N ALA A 286 -20.98 19.20 16.74
CA ALA A 286 -20.97 18.40 15.52
C ALA A 286 -22.22 17.50 15.36
N ALA A 287 -22.36 16.92 14.17
CA ALA A 287 -23.29 15.81 13.94
C ALA A 287 -22.81 14.55 14.70
N THR A 288 -23.76 13.71 15.12
CA THR A 288 -23.53 12.49 15.91
C THR A 288 -24.10 11.27 15.21
N VAL A 289 -23.37 10.17 15.25
CA VAL A 289 -23.81 8.88 14.73
C VAL A 289 -24.84 8.26 15.69
N THR A 290 -26.06 8.02 15.21
CA THR A 290 -27.21 7.61 16.03
C THR A 290 -27.90 6.41 15.38
N THR A 291 -28.17 5.35 16.14
CA THR A 291 -28.89 4.15 15.69
C THR A 291 -30.39 4.41 15.46
N THR A 292 -31.06 3.60 14.64
CA THR A 292 -32.52 3.74 14.44
C THR A 292 -33.29 3.62 15.77
N ARG A 293 -32.89 2.70 16.65
CA ARG A 293 -33.45 2.53 18.01
C ARG A 293 -33.30 3.81 18.85
N GLU A 294 -32.14 4.47 18.80
CA GLU A 294 -31.91 5.77 19.45
C GLU A 294 -32.77 6.89 18.84
N ILE A 295 -32.90 6.96 17.51
CA ILE A 295 -33.75 7.97 16.83
C ILE A 295 -35.22 7.79 17.24
N ALA A 296 -35.72 6.55 17.32
CA ALA A 296 -37.07 6.27 17.82
C ALA A 296 -37.27 6.77 19.26
N ALA A 297 -36.33 6.46 20.15
CA ALA A 297 -36.36 6.90 21.56
C ALA A 297 -36.23 8.42 21.76
N THR A 298 -35.84 9.19 20.74
CA THR A 298 -35.54 10.64 20.84
C THR A 298 -36.04 11.50 19.70
N LEU A 299 -37.01 11.01 18.92
CA LEU A 299 -37.61 11.69 17.77
C LEU A 299 -37.99 13.15 18.07
N THR A 300 -38.54 13.40 19.26
CA THR A 300 -38.90 14.73 19.77
C THR A 300 -38.14 15.08 21.04
N CYS A 301 -37.73 16.33 21.16
CA CYS A 301 -37.08 16.85 22.37
C CYS A 301 -38.06 16.87 23.56
N LYS A 302 -37.54 16.65 24.78
CA LYS A 302 -38.27 16.77 26.07
C LYS A 302 -38.64 18.22 26.47
N THR A 303 -38.85 19.10 25.51
CA THR A 303 -39.39 20.45 25.74
C THR A 303 -40.92 20.43 25.63
N GLY A 304 -41.61 21.35 26.33
CA GLY A 304 -43.08 21.40 26.33
C GLY A 304 -43.74 21.60 24.97
N ASP A 305 -42.97 21.96 23.95
CA ASP A 305 -43.37 22.12 22.55
C ASP A 305 -42.95 20.95 21.63
N ARG A 306 -42.44 19.84 22.21
CA ARG A 306 -42.13 18.54 21.57
C ARG A 306 -41.46 18.61 20.18
N ARG A 307 -40.56 19.57 19.96
CA ARG A 307 -39.97 19.78 18.61
C ARG A 307 -39.04 18.63 18.19
N ARG A 308 -39.04 18.30 16.89
CA ARG A 308 -38.19 17.28 16.26
C ARG A 308 -36.71 17.47 16.60
N ASN A 309 -36.05 16.39 17.02
CA ASN A 309 -34.65 16.40 17.44
C ASN A 309 -33.70 16.11 16.27
N HIS A 310 -33.91 15.03 15.54
CA HIS A 310 -32.96 14.53 14.54
C HIS A 310 -33.14 15.12 13.16
N ALA A 311 -32.03 15.33 12.45
CA ALA A 311 -32.01 15.55 11.01
C ALA A 311 -30.75 14.95 10.38
N VAL A 312 -30.86 14.40 9.17
CA VAL A 312 -29.73 13.89 8.38
C VAL A 312 -29.42 14.88 7.26
N ARG A 313 -28.14 15.01 6.87
CA ARG A 313 -27.73 15.90 5.77
C ARG A 313 -28.25 15.42 4.41
N VAL A 314 -28.51 16.37 3.52
CA VAL A 314 -28.78 16.12 2.10
C VAL A 314 -27.45 15.88 1.39
N ALA A 315 -27.44 14.95 0.43
CA ALA A 315 -26.26 14.60 -0.37
C ALA A 315 -25.77 15.77 -1.24
N GLN A 316 -24.49 15.77 -1.60
CA GLN A 316 -23.97 16.70 -2.62
C GLN A 316 -24.48 16.34 -4.02
N ALA A 317 -24.36 17.29 -4.96
CA ALA A 317 -24.63 17.04 -6.37
C ALA A 317 -23.73 15.94 -6.95
N LEU A 318 -24.26 15.09 -7.83
CA LEU A 318 -23.52 13.95 -8.35
C LEU A 318 -22.38 14.38 -9.28
N LYS A 319 -21.18 13.85 -9.04
CA LYS A 319 -19.97 14.09 -9.82
C LYS A 319 -19.82 13.00 -10.87
N LEU A 320 -20.61 13.11 -11.94
CA LEU A 320 -20.66 12.18 -13.06
C LEU A 320 -19.95 12.76 -14.31
N PRO A 321 -19.35 11.93 -15.17
CA PRO A 321 -18.66 12.38 -16.38
C PRO A 321 -19.63 12.97 -17.42
N GLU A 322 -19.09 13.80 -18.30
CA GLU A 322 -19.83 14.33 -19.45
C GLU A 322 -20.16 13.24 -20.48
N ARG A 323 -21.33 13.33 -21.11
CA ARG A 323 -21.81 12.36 -22.10
C ARG A 323 -22.07 13.04 -23.44
N ASP A 324 -21.80 12.31 -24.52
CA ASP A 324 -22.32 12.64 -25.85
C ASP A 324 -23.82 12.30 -25.86
N LEU A 325 -24.68 13.32 -25.96
CA LEU A 325 -26.13 13.22 -25.77
C LEU A 325 -26.86 13.55 -27.08
N PRO A 326 -27.81 12.70 -27.55
CA PRO A 326 -28.41 12.86 -28.89
C PRO A 326 -29.14 14.20 -29.14
N LEU A 327 -29.60 14.86 -28.08
CA LEU A 327 -30.06 16.27 -28.08
C LEU A 327 -29.36 17.04 -26.95
N PRO A 328 -29.08 18.35 -27.12
CA PRO A 328 -28.62 19.18 -26.02
C PRO A 328 -29.60 19.13 -24.83
N PRO A 329 -29.11 19.09 -23.57
CA PRO A 329 -30.00 18.86 -22.43
C PRO A 329 -31.08 19.91 -22.24
N TYR A 330 -30.77 21.20 -22.47
CA TYR A 330 -31.73 22.29 -22.40
C TYR A 330 -32.86 22.14 -23.44
N VAL A 331 -32.51 21.79 -24.68
CA VAL A 331 -33.47 21.47 -25.75
C VAL A 331 -34.44 20.37 -25.34
N LEU A 332 -33.92 19.27 -24.76
CA LEU A 332 -34.77 18.18 -24.29
C LEU A 332 -35.67 18.63 -23.14
N GLY A 333 -35.17 19.46 -22.22
CA GLY A 333 -35.96 20.00 -21.11
C GLY A 333 -37.14 20.83 -21.58
N CYS A 334 -36.91 21.79 -22.49
CA CYS A 334 -37.97 22.61 -23.06
C CYS A 334 -39.00 21.78 -23.87
N TRP A 335 -38.57 20.72 -24.56
CA TRP A 335 -39.51 19.83 -25.25
C TRP A 335 -40.28 18.90 -24.29
N LEU A 336 -39.67 18.48 -23.17
CA LEU A 336 -40.38 17.69 -22.16
C LEU A 336 -41.46 18.51 -21.46
N GLY A 337 -41.27 19.82 -21.25
CA GLY A 337 -42.32 20.76 -20.85
C GLY A 337 -43.29 21.11 -22.00
N ASP A 338 -43.06 22.25 -22.67
CA ASP A 338 -43.94 22.82 -23.71
C ASP A 338 -43.96 22.07 -25.07
N GLY A 339 -43.23 20.97 -25.22
CA GLY A 339 -43.15 20.22 -26.48
C GLY A 339 -44.38 19.38 -26.80
N ASN A 340 -44.71 19.24 -28.09
CA ASN A 340 -45.77 18.34 -28.55
C ASN A 340 -45.29 16.88 -28.48
N SER A 341 -46.00 16.00 -27.74
CA SER A 341 -45.61 14.59 -27.56
C SER A 341 -45.57 13.76 -28.86
N ASP A 342 -46.23 14.21 -29.93
CA ASP A 342 -46.28 13.53 -31.23
C ASP A 342 -45.16 13.95 -32.20
N GLY A 343 -44.39 15.02 -31.92
CA GLY A 343 -43.43 15.55 -32.88
C GLY A 343 -42.46 16.61 -32.37
N ALA A 344 -41.46 16.93 -33.21
CA ALA A 344 -40.45 17.95 -32.93
C ALA A 344 -41.01 19.38 -33.06
N ARG A 345 -41.89 19.75 -32.12
CA ARG A 345 -42.53 21.05 -31.98
C ARG A 345 -42.56 21.47 -30.52
N ILE A 346 -42.56 22.77 -30.27
CA ILE A 346 -42.74 23.41 -28.96
C ILE A 346 -43.78 24.54 -29.10
N THR A 347 -44.54 24.80 -28.04
CA THR A 347 -45.50 25.92 -28.01
C THR A 347 -45.14 26.86 -26.89
N THR A 348 -44.63 28.06 -27.19
CA THR A 348 -44.19 29.02 -26.17
C THR A 348 -44.47 30.46 -26.58
N ALA A 349 -44.60 31.34 -25.58
CA ALA A 349 -44.72 32.79 -25.75
C ALA A 349 -43.44 33.55 -25.36
N ASP A 350 -42.41 32.85 -24.87
CA ASP A 350 -41.14 33.44 -24.46
C ASP A 350 -40.12 33.38 -25.60
N GLU A 351 -39.85 34.51 -26.24
CA GLU A 351 -38.87 34.58 -27.34
C GLU A 351 -37.43 34.28 -26.87
N GLU A 352 -37.13 34.49 -25.58
CA GLU A 352 -35.90 34.04 -24.93
C GLU A 352 -35.71 32.51 -25.08
N ILE A 353 -36.76 31.68 -24.97
CA ILE A 353 -36.63 30.21 -25.18
C ILE A 353 -36.29 29.91 -26.64
N VAL A 354 -36.85 30.65 -27.60
CA VAL A 354 -36.57 30.49 -29.03
C VAL A 354 -35.12 30.87 -29.36
N ALA A 355 -34.59 31.91 -28.71
CA ALA A 355 -33.19 32.31 -28.82
C ALA A 355 -32.25 31.25 -28.24
N GLU A 356 -32.50 30.78 -27.00
CA GLU A 356 -31.71 29.74 -26.33
C GLU A 356 -31.70 28.42 -27.13
N LEU A 357 -32.85 27.96 -27.63
CA LEU A 357 -32.94 26.77 -28.50
C LEU A 357 -32.13 26.92 -29.80
N THR A 358 -31.94 28.15 -30.28
CA THR A 358 -31.13 28.46 -31.47
C THR A 358 -29.64 28.54 -31.12
N ALA A 359 -29.28 29.05 -29.93
CA ALA A 359 -27.93 29.06 -29.39
C ALA A 359 -27.38 27.64 -29.12
N GLU A 360 -28.24 26.73 -28.67
CA GLU A 360 -27.99 25.27 -28.57
C GLU A 360 -27.88 24.58 -29.96
N GLY A 361 -27.79 25.34 -31.05
CA GLY A 361 -27.42 24.87 -32.39
C GLY A 361 -28.56 24.38 -33.29
N LEU A 362 -29.82 24.52 -32.87
CA LEU A 362 -30.98 24.13 -33.68
C LEU A 362 -31.48 25.25 -34.60
N ARG A 363 -32.24 24.86 -35.63
CA ARG A 363 -33.11 25.79 -36.37
C ARG A 363 -34.53 25.71 -35.81
N VAL A 364 -35.06 26.84 -35.36
CA VAL A 364 -36.41 26.96 -34.82
C VAL A 364 -37.28 27.75 -35.79
N GLU A 365 -38.32 27.12 -36.34
CA GLU A 365 -39.19 27.72 -37.36
C GLU A 365 -40.60 27.94 -36.82
N LYS A 366 -41.09 29.19 -36.83
CA LYS A 366 -42.46 29.52 -36.46
C LYS A 366 -43.46 28.97 -37.48
N ARG A 367 -44.56 28.36 -37.01
CA ARG A 367 -45.62 27.79 -37.86
C ARG A 367 -46.84 28.72 -37.94
N ALA A 368 -47.80 28.36 -38.80
CA ALA A 368 -49.09 29.04 -38.87
C ALA A 368 -49.86 28.87 -37.55
N GLY A 369 -49.81 29.90 -36.71
CA GLY A 369 -50.35 29.93 -35.34
C GLY A 369 -49.48 30.84 -34.47
N VAL A 370 -50.06 31.50 -33.46
CA VAL A 370 -49.39 32.60 -32.75
C VAL A 370 -48.13 32.16 -31.98
N LEU A 371 -48.10 30.92 -31.47
CA LEU A 371 -47.13 30.44 -30.47
C LEU A 371 -46.44 29.10 -30.79
N ASN A 372 -46.67 28.47 -31.95
CA ASN A 372 -46.14 27.13 -32.25
C ASN A 372 -44.90 27.17 -33.15
N TYR A 373 -43.84 26.46 -32.75
CA TYR A 373 -42.55 26.42 -33.43
C TYR A 373 -42.14 24.97 -33.70
N SER A 374 -41.57 24.68 -34.87
CA SER A 374 -40.94 23.38 -35.18
C SER A 374 -39.43 23.41 -35.06
N LEU A 375 -38.88 22.36 -34.46
CA LEU A 375 -37.44 22.19 -34.19
C LEU A 375 -36.80 21.35 -35.29
N ARG A 376 -35.72 21.83 -35.89
CA ARG A 376 -34.92 21.11 -36.90
C ARG A 376 -33.45 21.07 -36.51
N LEU A 377 -32.78 19.99 -36.91
CA LEU A 377 -31.32 19.92 -36.93
C LEU A 377 -30.77 20.98 -37.91
N PRO A 378 -29.55 21.49 -37.69
CA PRO A 378 -28.88 22.35 -38.65
C PRO A 378 -28.65 21.63 -39.98
N GLU A 379 -28.52 22.38 -41.07
CA GLU A 379 -28.22 21.83 -42.39
C GLU A 379 -26.88 21.10 -42.39
N ARG A 380 -26.90 19.82 -42.77
CA ARG A 380 -25.67 19.00 -42.89
C ARG A 380 -24.71 19.68 -43.86
N LYS A 381 -23.46 19.87 -43.41
CA LYS A 381 -22.37 20.47 -44.19
C LYS A 381 -22.31 19.82 -45.58
N PRO A 382 -22.53 20.59 -46.66
CA PRO A 382 -22.66 20.01 -47.99
C PRO A 382 -21.34 19.37 -48.44
N LEU A 383 -21.44 18.25 -49.16
CA LEU A 383 -20.26 17.55 -49.68
C LEU A 383 -19.35 18.52 -50.48
N PRO A 384 -18.01 18.39 -50.38
CA PRO A 384 -17.07 19.27 -51.06
C PRO A 384 -17.26 19.20 -52.58
N LEU A 385 -16.88 20.27 -53.28
CA LEU A 385 -16.81 20.27 -54.73
C LEU A 385 -15.85 19.18 -55.23
N ARG A 386 -16.13 18.67 -56.43
CA ARG A 386 -15.30 17.67 -57.11
C ARG A 386 -15.19 18.00 -58.58
N THR A 387 -14.01 17.73 -59.13
CA THR A 387 -13.75 17.66 -60.57
C THR A 387 -14.56 16.51 -61.19
N CYS A 388 -15.24 16.75 -62.31
CA CYS A 388 -15.93 15.71 -63.07
C CYS A 388 -14.94 14.81 -63.81
N VAL A 389 -14.94 13.50 -63.55
CA VAL A 389 -14.00 12.50 -64.14
C VAL A 389 -14.20 12.25 -65.65
N VAL A 390 -15.02 13.05 -66.33
CA VAL A 390 -15.31 12.96 -67.78
C VAL A 390 -15.10 14.28 -68.51
N CYS A 391 -15.24 15.44 -67.85
CA CYS A 391 -15.17 16.75 -68.50
C CYS A 391 -14.46 17.84 -67.68
N GLY A 392 -13.79 17.50 -66.58
CA GLY A 392 -13.00 18.45 -65.77
C GLY A 392 -13.80 19.45 -64.93
N SER A 393 -15.04 19.79 -65.31
CA SER A 393 -15.87 20.78 -64.60
C SER A 393 -16.04 20.45 -63.11
N GLU A 394 -15.87 21.44 -62.24
CA GLU A 394 -16.28 21.31 -60.84
C GLU A 394 -17.80 21.13 -60.72
N PHE A 395 -18.22 20.31 -59.76
CA PHE A 395 -19.64 20.14 -59.40
C PHE A 395 -19.76 19.75 -57.93
N ARG A 396 -20.93 19.96 -57.34
CA ARG A 396 -21.23 19.49 -55.98
C ARG A 396 -21.92 18.11 -56.03
N PRO A 397 -21.28 17.04 -55.53
CA PRO A 397 -21.86 15.69 -55.60
C PRO A 397 -23.04 15.55 -54.63
N LYS A 398 -24.16 14.96 -55.09
CA LYS A 398 -25.30 14.64 -54.23
C LYS A 398 -25.00 13.51 -53.22
N THR A 399 -23.99 12.70 -53.48
CA THR A 399 -23.62 11.52 -52.68
C THR A 399 -22.10 11.27 -52.82
N SER A 400 -21.45 10.69 -51.82
CA SER A 400 -19.98 10.50 -51.75
C SER A 400 -19.35 9.68 -52.88
N GLN A 401 -20.17 9.02 -53.71
CA GLN A 401 -19.76 8.16 -54.83
C GLN A 401 -20.09 8.76 -56.20
N VAL A 402 -20.78 9.91 -56.26
CA VAL A 402 -20.92 10.66 -57.52
C VAL A 402 -19.56 11.27 -57.90
N ARG A 403 -19.09 10.98 -59.11
CA ARG A 403 -17.83 11.46 -59.71
C ARG A 403 -18.05 12.37 -60.94
N THR A 404 -19.30 12.65 -61.31
CA THR A 404 -19.68 13.34 -62.54
C THR A 404 -20.71 14.44 -62.33
N CYS A 405 -20.58 15.56 -63.06
CA CYS A 405 -21.42 16.75 -62.92
C CYS A 405 -22.90 16.56 -63.34
N GLY A 406 -23.21 15.60 -64.21
CA GLY A 406 -24.57 15.33 -64.66
C GLY A 406 -24.77 13.95 -65.27
N GLN A 407 -26.02 13.65 -65.65
CA GLN A 407 -26.45 12.38 -66.25
C GLN A 407 -25.61 11.97 -67.48
N SER A 408 -25.37 12.93 -68.40
CA SER A 408 -24.61 12.74 -69.63
C SER A 408 -23.16 12.30 -69.39
N CYS A 409 -22.49 12.88 -68.39
CA CYS A 409 -21.16 12.44 -67.97
C CYS A 409 -21.23 11.11 -67.20
N GLY A 410 -22.25 10.90 -66.37
CA GLY A 410 -22.47 9.64 -65.65
C GLY A 410 -22.53 8.42 -66.56
N GLY A 411 -23.27 8.51 -67.68
CA GLY A 411 -23.36 7.45 -68.69
C GLY A 411 -22.05 7.15 -69.43
N LYS A 412 -21.11 8.11 -69.48
CA LYS A 412 -19.76 7.96 -70.07
C LYS A 412 -18.73 7.41 -69.08
N ALA A 413 -18.84 7.76 -67.80
CA ALA A 413 -17.84 7.42 -66.77
C ALA A 413 -17.60 5.92 -66.58
N ARG A 414 -18.58 5.07 -66.92
CA ARG A 414 -18.46 3.59 -66.90
C ARG A 414 -17.42 3.02 -67.87
N PHE A 415 -16.98 3.80 -68.86
CA PHE A 415 -15.95 3.40 -69.83
C PHE A 415 -14.59 4.09 -69.57
N ILE A 416 -14.53 5.02 -68.62
CA ILE A 416 -13.40 5.94 -68.41
C ILE A 416 -12.79 5.78 -67.00
N SER A 417 -13.52 5.22 -66.04
CA SER A 417 -13.07 5.11 -64.64
C SER A 417 -13.37 3.76 -64.01
N ALA A 418 -12.46 3.28 -63.16
CA ALA A 418 -12.60 2.02 -62.44
C ALA A 418 -13.83 2.01 -61.50
N PRO A 419 -14.45 0.83 -61.26
CA PRO A 419 -15.65 0.69 -60.45
C PRO A 419 -15.59 1.43 -59.10
N VAL A 420 -16.69 2.09 -58.75
CA VAL A 420 -16.80 2.78 -57.45
C VAL A 420 -17.17 1.75 -56.38
N PRO A 421 -16.50 1.71 -55.21
CA PRO A 421 -16.95 0.89 -54.09
C PRO A 421 -18.42 1.19 -53.73
N ALA A 422 -19.13 0.16 -53.27
CA ALA A 422 -20.55 0.28 -52.92
C ALA A 422 -20.81 1.44 -51.94
N PRO A 423 -21.90 2.21 -52.09
CA PRO A 423 -22.14 3.39 -51.27
C PRO A 423 -22.14 3.03 -49.78
N ARG A 424 -21.39 3.78 -48.98
CA ARG A 424 -21.38 3.65 -47.51
C ARG A 424 -22.01 4.87 -46.87
N CYS A 425 -22.72 4.66 -45.77
CA CYS A 425 -23.23 5.77 -44.95
C CYS A 425 -22.03 6.55 -44.38
N PRO A 426 -21.98 7.90 -44.44
CA PRO A 426 -20.92 8.65 -43.77
C PRO A 426 -20.88 8.34 -42.28
N ASP A 427 -22.05 8.32 -41.64
CA ASP A 427 -22.22 8.24 -40.19
C ASP A 427 -21.84 6.84 -39.64
N CYS A 428 -22.37 5.75 -40.20
CA CYS A 428 -22.14 4.38 -39.67
C CYS A 428 -21.28 3.44 -40.55
N ARG A 429 -20.76 3.92 -41.71
CA ARG A 429 -19.94 3.18 -42.68
C ARG A 429 -20.52 1.88 -43.27
N ARG A 430 -21.72 1.45 -42.86
CA ARG A 430 -22.47 0.32 -43.44
C ARG A 430 -22.90 0.62 -44.89
N PRO A 431 -23.16 -0.40 -45.72
CA PRO A 431 -23.73 -0.22 -47.06
C PRO A 431 -25.02 0.62 -47.04
N SER A 432 -25.20 1.44 -48.07
CA SER A 432 -26.31 2.39 -48.22
C SER A 432 -26.87 2.33 -49.64
N SER A 433 -28.15 2.67 -49.82
CA SER A 433 -28.82 2.77 -51.13
C SER A 433 -28.43 4.03 -51.93
N GLY A 434 -27.19 4.51 -51.78
CA GLY A 434 -26.69 5.72 -52.42
C GLY A 434 -27.14 7.05 -51.80
N MET A 435 -28.12 7.06 -50.90
CA MET A 435 -28.54 8.29 -50.20
C MET A 435 -27.41 8.82 -49.27
N ALA A 436 -27.44 10.13 -48.99
CA ALA A 436 -26.47 10.84 -48.14
C ALA A 436 -26.41 10.34 -46.67
N MET A 437 -27.33 9.45 -46.29
CA MET A 437 -27.48 8.81 -44.99
C MET A 437 -28.27 7.51 -45.24
N CYS A 438 -27.88 6.39 -44.65
CA CYS A 438 -28.63 5.13 -44.81
C CYS A 438 -29.97 5.18 -44.06
N ILE A 439 -30.91 4.29 -44.41
CA ILE A 439 -32.25 4.28 -43.81
C ILE A 439 -32.24 4.02 -42.30
N ALA A 440 -31.27 3.27 -41.78
CA ALA A 440 -31.09 3.05 -40.35
C ALA A 440 -30.75 4.38 -39.64
N CYS A 441 -29.61 5.01 -39.98
CA CYS A 441 -29.22 6.30 -39.41
C CYS A 441 -30.32 7.37 -39.58
N ARG A 442 -31.04 7.39 -40.71
CA ARG A 442 -32.14 8.36 -40.90
C ARG A 442 -33.30 8.15 -39.92
N ARG A 443 -33.64 6.90 -39.60
CA ARG A 443 -34.67 6.56 -38.59
C ARG A 443 -34.20 6.83 -37.15
N ASP A 444 -32.90 6.74 -36.94
CA ASP A 444 -32.18 6.84 -35.67
C ASP A 444 -31.93 8.31 -35.26
N HIS A 445 -31.19 9.07 -36.07
CA HIS A 445 -30.80 10.47 -35.80
C HIS A 445 -30.92 11.41 -37.01
N GLY A 446 -31.75 11.08 -38.00
CA GLY A 446 -31.95 11.88 -39.23
C GLY A 446 -32.73 13.19 -39.06
N SER A 447 -33.38 13.40 -37.91
CA SER A 447 -34.12 14.62 -37.55
C SER A 447 -34.37 14.64 -36.04
N ILE A 448 -34.79 15.77 -35.48
CA ILE A 448 -35.18 15.85 -34.05
C ILE A 448 -36.27 14.82 -33.71
N GLN A 449 -37.26 14.61 -34.59
CA GLN A 449 -38.31 13.58 -34.39
C GLN A 449 -37.82 12.14 -34.67
N ALA A 450 -36.65 11.94 -35.30
CA ALA A 450 -35.96 10.67 -35.28
C ALA A 450 -35.37 10.43 -33.88
N ILE A 451 -34.56 11.39 -33.41
CA ILE A 451 -33.85 11.32 -32.12
C ILE A 451 -34.82 11.13 -30.95
N LEU A 452 -35.89 11.94 -30.86
CA LEU A 452 -36.93 11.83 -29.82
C LEU A 452 -37.60 10.44 -29.78
N ARG A 453 -37.67 9.72 -30.91
CA ARG A 453 -38.19 8.34 -30.96
C ARG A 453 -37.13 7.34 -30.51
N THR A 454 -35.88 7.55 -30.90
CA THR A 454 -34.73 6.70 -30.56
C THR A 454 -34.43 6.71 -29.06
N ILE A 455 -34.47 7.89 -28.41
CA ILE A 455 -34.37 8.03 -26.95
C ILE A 455 -35.69 7.71 -26.21
N GLY A 456 -36.72 7.23 -26.93
CA GLY A 456 -37.95 6.69 -26.36
C GLY A 456 -38.98 7.70 -25.82
N VAL A 457 -38.74 9.01 -25.91
CA VAL A 457 -39.62 10.04 -25.30
C VAL A 457 -40.80 10.47 -26.18
N LEU A 458 -40.77 10.16 -27.48
CA LEU A 458 -41.85 10.44 -28.41
C LEU A 458 -43.07 9.55 -28.10
N GLY A 459 -44.22 10.17 -27.80
CA GLY A 459 -45.43 9.49 -27.33
C GLY A 459 -45.49 9.31 -25.80
N ASP A 460 -44.37 9.04 -25.13
CA ASP A 460 -44.27 8.91 -23.66
C ASP A 460 -43.17 9.82 -23.09
N LYS A 461 -43.55 11.04 -22.71
CA LYS A 461 -42.63 12.03 -22.13
C LYS A 461 -42.06 11.55 -20.79
N HIS A 462 -40.74 11.32 -20.76
CA HIS A 462 -39.96 11.06 -19.56
C HIS A 462 -38.51 11.55 -19.78
N ILE A 463 -37.69 11.61 -18.73
CA ILE A 463 -36.25 11.86 -18.89
C ILE A 463 -35.55 10.50 -19.11
N PRO A 464 -34.77 10.31 -20.18
CA PRO A 464 -34.00 9.07 -20.37
C PRO A 464 -32.85 8.95 -19.35
N ALA A 465 -32.52 7.72 -18.96
CA ALA A 465 -31.50 7.45 -17.93
C ALA A 465 -30.11 8.02 -18.25
N GLU A 466 -29.75 8.12 -19.53
CA GLU A 466 -28.49 8.74 -19.98
C GLU A 466 -28.38 10.22 -19.62
N TYR A 467 -29.50 10.95 -19.57
CA TYR A 467 -29.56 12.34 -19.11
C TYR A 467 -29.57 12.43 -17.57
N LEU A 468 -30.26 11.51 -16.89
CA LEU A 468 -30.21 11.40 -15.42
C LEU A 468 -28.84 10.94 -14.88
N ARG A 469 -27.94 10.45 -15.75
CA ARG A 469 -26.55 10.08 -15.43
C ARG A 469 -25.51 10.82 -16.28
N ALA A 470 -25.87 12.00 -16.77
CA ALA A 470 -24.99 12.97 -17.42
C ALA A 470 -24.22 13.83 -16.38
N SER A 471 -23.29 14.67 -16.84
CA SER A 471 -22.55 15.57 -15.94
C SER A 471 -23.47 16.55 -15.21
N GLU A 472 -22.96 17.16 -14.13
CA GLU A 472 -23.74 18.15 -13.36
C GLU A 472 -24.21 19.31 -14.25
N ASN A 473 -23.33 19.85 -15.09
CA ASN A 473 -23.66 20.90 -16.06
C ASN A 473 -24.76 20.48 -17.04
N GLN A 474 -24.70 19.25 -17.56
CA GLN A 474 -25.71 18.71 -18.47
C GLN A 474 -27.07 18.51 -17.76
N ARG A 475 -27.08 18.03 -16.52
CA ARG A 475 -28.31 17.90 -15.71
C ARG A 475 -28.89 19.25 -15.29
N ARG A 476 -28.05 20.25 -14.98
CA ARG A 476 -28.46 21.64 -14.73
C ARG A 476 -29.12 22.26 -15.96
N ALA A 477 -28.53 22.09 -17.15
CA ALA A 477 -29.12 22.55 -18.40
C ALA A 477 -30.48 21.89 -18.71
N LEU A 478 -30.62 20.59 -18.45
CA LEU A 478 -31.91 19.89 -18.55
C LEU A 478 -32.95 20.45 -17.59
N LEU A 479 -32.59 20.63 -16.31
CA LEU A 479 -33.47 21.17 -15.30
C LEU A 479 -33.92 22.60 -15.66
N ALA A 480 -33.00 23.43 -16.14
CA ALA A 480 -33.32 24.78 -16.61
C ALA A 480 -34.36 24.75 -17.73
N GLY A 481 -34.22 23.91 -18.76
CA GLY A 481 -35.20 23.83 -19.86
C GLY A 481 -36.62 23.40 -19.40
N LEU A 482 -36.69 22.49 -18.42
CA LEU A 482 -37.94 22.08 -17.75
C LEU A 482 -38.55 23.21 -16.90
N LEU A 483 -37.70 24.01 -16.26
CA LEU A 483 -38.14 25.10 -15.37
C LEU A 483 -38.46 26.40 -16.13
N ASP A 484 -37.79 26.66 -17.23
CA ASP A 484 -38.03 27.80 -18.12
C ASP A 484 -39.34 27.65 -18.90
N THR A 485 -39.78 26.43 -19.14
CA THR A 485 -41.15 26.11 -19.57
C THR A 485 -42.12 26.03 -18.37
N ASP A 486 -42.39 24.84 -17.84
CA ASP A 486 -43.42 24.57 -16.81
C ASP A 486 -43.07 25.01 -15.38
N GLY A 487 -41.82 25.44 -15.12
CA GLY A 487 -41.38 25.86 -13.79
C GLY A 487 -41.90 27.23 -13.34
N TYR A 488 -42.26 27.32 -12.05
CA TYR A 488 -42.66 28.54 -11.37
C TYR A 488 -41.74 28.82 -10.18
N VAL A 489 -41.36 30.08 -9.97
CA VAL A 489 -40.66 30.53 -8.76
C VAL A 489 -41.53 31.52 -7.98
N SER A 490 -41.65 31.26 -6.68
CA SER A 490 -42.36 32.13 -5.75
C SER A 490 -41.46 33.26 -5.22
N PRO A 491 -42.03 34.36 -4.69
CA PRO A 491 -41.26 35.43 -4.04
C PRO A 491 -40.38 34.98 -2.85
N SER A 492 -40.58 33.77 -2.34
CA SER A 492 -39.76 33.17 -1.27
C SER A 492 -38.48 32.47 -1.76
N GLY A 493 -38.23 32.46 -3.08
CA GLY A 493 -37.18 31.65 -3.71
C GLY A 493 -37.58 30.18 -3.94
N THR A 494 -38.64 29.69 -3.31
CA THR A 494 -39.14 28.33 -3.52
C THR A 494 -39.60 28.13 -4.98
N VAL A 495 -39.03 27.11 -5.63
CA VAL A 495 -39.30 26.68 -7.00
C VAL A 495 -40.29 25.52 -7.01
N GLN A 496 -41.19 25.50 -8.00
CA GLN A 496 -42.20 24.47 -8.20
C GLN A 496 -42.23 24.05 -9.67
N PHE A 497 -42.28 22.75 -9.92
CA PHE A 497 -42.54 22.16 -11.24
C PHE A 497 -43.77 21.26 -11.12
N ALA A 498 -44.73 21.36 -12.03
CA ALA A 498 -46.04 20.72 -11.90
C ALA A 498 -46.47 20.03 -13.20
N VAL A 499 -46.64 18.71 -13.16
CA VAL A 499 -46.93 17.89 -14.35
C VAL A 499 -47.92 16.78 -14.04
N THR A 500 -48.72 16.35 -15.02
CA THR A 500 -49.70 15.24 -14.86
C THR A 500 -49.14 13.86 -15.24
N ASN A 501 -48.04 13.79 -15.98
CA ASN A 501 -47.33 12.52 -16.23
C ASN A 501 -46.47 12.15 -15.01
N ARG A 502 -46.86 11.09 -14.29
CA ARG A 502 -46.12 10.57 -13.14
C ARG A 502 -44.69 10.17 -13.47
N ARG A 503 -44.45 9.51 -14.62
CA ARG A 503 -43.11 9.05 -15.02
C ARG A 503 -42.14 10.22 -15.22
N LEU A 504 -42.64 11.35 -15.75
CA LEU A 504 -41.88 12.59 -15.83
C LEU A 504 -41.72 13.25 -14.46
N ALA A 505 -42.73 13.22 -13.60
CA ALA A 505 -42.66 13.78 -12.25
C ALA A 505 -41.61 13.06 -11.37
N ASP A 506 -41.63 11.73 -11.33
CA ASP A 506 -40.67 10.90 -10.61
C ASP A 506 -39.24 11.12 -11.13
N ALA A 507 -39.07 11.28 -12.45
CA ALA A 507 -37.77 11.58 -13.06
C ALA A 507 -37.26 13.02 -12.79
N VAL A 508 -38.15 14.02 -12.71
CA VAL A 508 -37.80 15.40 -12.34
C VAL A 508 -37.44 15.50 -10.86
N LEU A 509 -38.10 14.71 -10.00
CA LEU A 509 -37.75 14.57 -8.60
C LEU A 509 -36.34 13.97 -8.45
N GLU A 510 -36.03 12.89 -9.18
CA GLU A 510 -34.68 12.31 -9.22
C GLU A 510 -33.63 13.30 -9.76
N LEU A 511 -33.96 14.05 -10.83
CA LEU A 511 -33.06 15.06 -11.39
C LEU A 511 -32.71 16.13 -10.34
N ALA A 512 -33.69 16.67 -9.62
CA ALA A 512 -33.48 17.67 -8.58
C ALA A 512 -32.65 17.11 -7.39
N LEU A 513 -32.97 15.91 -6.92
CA LEU A 513 -32.21 15.22 -5.87
C LEU A 513 -30.75 14.98 -6.30
N SER A 514 -30.51 14.59 -7.56
CA SER A 514 -29.16 14.38 -8.12
C SER A 514 -28.31 15.66 -8.21
N LEU A 515 -28.93 16.84 -8.09
CA LEU A 515 -28.26 18.15 -8.06
C LEU A 515 -28.08 18.66 -6.62
N GLY A 516 -28.29 17.81 -5.61
CA GLY A 516 -28.14 18.15 -4.20
C GLY A 516 -29.32 18.93 -3.60
N TYR A 517 -30.44 19.07 -4.32
CA TYR A 517 -31.61 19.80 -3.83
C TYR A 517 -32.49 18.91 -2.95
N GLN A 518 -32.89 19.43 -1.79
CA GLN A 518 -34.00 18.88 -1.02
C GLN A 518 -35.32 19.12 -1.78
N ALA A 519 -35.71 18.15 -2.59
CA ALA A 519 -36.95 18.17 -3.35
C ALA A 519 -38.02 17.26 -2.73
N THR A 520 -39.25 17.77 -2.73
CA THR A 520 -40.45 17.06 -2.27
C THR A 520 -41.46 16.97 -3.40
N MET A 521 -42.30 15.93 -3.43
CA MET A 521 -43.40 15.82 -4.39
C MET A 521 -44.75 15.74 -3.67
N ARG A 522 -45.75 16.48 -4.16
CA ARG A 522 -47.13 16.41 -3.66
C ARG A 522 -48.13 16.29 -4.81
N THR A 523 -49.13 15.44 -4.65
CA THR A 523 -50.24 15.30 -5.60
C THR A 523 -51.34 16.34 -5.32
N LYS A 524 -51.99 16.82 -6.39
CA LYS A 524 -53.21 17.64 -6.33
C LYS A 524 -54.21 17.17 -7.41
N PRO A 525 -55.51 17.01 -7.10
CA PRO A 525 -56.51 16.72 -8.11
C PRO A 525 -56.68 17.90 -9.08
N VAL A 526 -56.82 17.59 -10.38
CA VAL A 526 -57.03 18.52 -11.49
C VAL A 526 -58.07 17.95 -12.46
N ARG A 527 -58.64 18.78 -13.33
CA ARG A 527 -59.62 18.35 -14.35
C ARG A 527 -58.92 17.63 -15.51
N GLY A 528 -58.72 16.32 -15.36
CA GLY A 528 -58.21 15.44 -16.42
C GLY A 528 -59.30 14.85 -17.33
N ARG A 529 -58.86 14.12 -18.36
CA ARG A 529 -59.73 13.28 -19.22
C ARG A 529 -59.79 11.81 -18.78
N SER A 530 -58.96 11.44 -17.81
CA SER A 530 -58.76 10.08 -17.28
C SER A 530 -58.25 10.17 -15.85
N ALA A 531 -58.31 9.09 -15.07
CA ALA A 531 -57.78 9.08 -13.70
C ALA A 531 -56.29 9.50 -13.64
N ALA A 532 -55.46 8.97 -14.56
CA ALA A 532 -54.05 9.32 -14.67
C ALA A 532 -53.81 10.81 -14.96
N SER A 533 -54.59 11.42 -15.86
CA SER A 533 -54.48 12.85 -16.17
C SER A 533 -55.23 13.78 -15.20
N SER A 534 -55.96 13.22 -14.23
CA SER A 534 -56.67 13.99 -13.18
C SER A 534 -55.83 14.19 -11.92
N THR A 535 -54.60 13.67 -11.89
CA THR A 535 -53.62 13.90 -10.81
C THR A 535 -52.48 14.76 -11.34
N CYS A 536 -52.25 15.91 -10.71
CA CYS A 536 -51.07 16.74 -10.95
C CYS A 536 -50.04 16.47 -9.85
N TYR A 537 -48.82 16.13 -10.26
CA TYR A 537 -47.66 15.89 -9.42
C TYR A 537 -46.83 17.17 -9.40
N ARG A 538 -46.73 17.78 -8.22
CA ARG A 538 -45.96 19.02 -8.04
C ARG A 538 -44.70 18.73 -7.23
N ILE A 539 -43.56 18.82 -7.90
CA ILE A 539 -42.23 18.86 -7.25
C ILE A 539 -42.01 20.27 -6.69
N THR A 540 -41.39 20.37 -5.52
CA THR A 540 -41.12 21.63 -4.82
C THR A 540 -39.79 21.55 -4.07
N PHE A 541 -38.91 22.52 -4.31
CA PHE A 541 -37.58 22.65 -3.72
C PHE A 541 -37.15 24.13 -3.67
N THR A 542 -36.11 24.45 -2.90
CA THR A 542 -35.57 25.82 -2.79
C THR A 542 -34.06 25.79 -3.04
N PRO A 543 -33.60 26.09 -4.28
CA PRO A 543 -32.19 26.10 -4.64
C PRO A 543 -31.48 27.37 -4.12
N GLY A 544 -30.20 27.24 -3.76
CA GLY A 544 -29.35 28.36 -3.34
C GLY A 544 -28.72 29.14 -4.51
N ASP A 545 -28.88 28.61 -5.72
CA ASP A 545 -28.12 28.88 -6.93
C ASP A 545 -29.08 28.97 -8.15
N PRO A 546 -28.73 29.71 -9.22
CA PRO A 546 -29.66 29.98 -10.32
C PRO A 546 -30.04 28.72 -11.11
N VAL A 547 -31.35 28.46 -11.25
CA VAL A 547 -31.89 27.28 -11.95
C VAL A 547 -32.74 27.58 -13.19
N PHE A 548 -32.88 28.86 -13.56
CA PHE A 548 -33.58 29.33 -14.76
C PHE A 548 -32.59 30.03 -15.70
N ARG A 549 -32.75 29.89 -17.02
CA ARG A 549 -32.13 30.80 -18.00
C ARG A 549 -33.02 32.01 -18.29
N LEU A 550 -34.35 31.89 -18.20
CA LEU A 550 -35.27 33.00 -18.48
C LEU A 550 -35.06 34.18 -17.54
N SER A 551 -34.73 35.34 -18.10
CA SER A 551 -34.46 36.59 -17.38
C SER A 551 -35.59 36.94 -16.41
N ARG A 552 -36.85 36.82 -16.86
CA ARG A 552 -38.05 37.11 -16.05
C ARG A 552 -38.30 36.14 -14.89
N LYS A 553 -37.72 34.93 -14.92
CA LYS A 553 -37.79 33.93 -13.83
C LYS A 553 -36.57 34.07 -12.93
N LEU A 554 -35.38 34.23 -13.50
CA LEU A 554 -34.11 34.46 -12.80
C LEU A 554 -34.16 35.69 -11.90
N VAL A 555 -34.66 36.84 -12.38
CA VAL A 555 -34.82 38.08 -11.57
C VAL A 555 -35.81 37.91 -10.40
N ARG A 556 -36.69 36.89 -10.45
CA ARG A 556 -37.62 36.55 -9.35
C ARG A 556 -37.05 35.48 -8.40
N GLN A 557 -35.95 34.81 -8.76
CA GLN A 557 -35.35 33.79 -7.93
C GLN A 557 -34.50 34.43 -6.82
N THR A 558 -34.86 34.16 -5.57
CA THR A 558 -34.04 34.54 -4.40
C THR A 558 -33.03 33.42 -4.10
N THR A 559 -31.76 33.65 -4.40
CA THR A 559 -30.62 32.73 -4.14
C THR A 559 -30.12 32.77 -2.70
N ARG A 560 -31.03 32.88 -1.71
CA ARG A 560 -30.66 32.81 -0.29
C ARG A 560 -30.64 31.36 0.15
N GLU A 561 -29.48 30.87 0.58
CA GLU A 561 -29.41 29.59 1.28
C GLU A 561 -30.18 29.65 2.60
N TYR A 562 -31.07 28.69 2.81
CA TYR A 562 -31.74 28.47 4.09
C TYR A 562 -31.10 27.24 4.75
N PRO A 563 -30.64 27.29 6.02
CA PRO A 563 -30.02 26.13 6.67
C PRO A 563 -30.87 24.86 6.66
N THR A 564 -32.20 25.00 6.55
CA THR A 564 -33.14 23.87 6.42
C THR A 564 -33.03 23.10 5.11
N THR A 565 -32.61 23.69 3.99
CA THR A 565 -32.59 22.99 2.69
C THR A 565 -31.44 21.98 2.56
N LYS A 566 -30.47 22.01 3.48
CA LYS A 566 -29.36 21.06 3.56
C LYS A 566 -29.63 19.90 4.52
N LEU A 567 -30.84 19.83 5.12
CA LEU A 567 -31.16 18.94 6.25
C LEU A 567 -32.57 18.34 6.17
N ARG A 568 -32.67 17.00 6.22
CA ARG A 568 -33.93 16.25 6.35
C ARG A 568 -34.20 15.92 7.80
N TYR A 569 -35.27 16.43 8.37
CA TYR A 569 -35.67 16.07 9.74
C TYR A 569 -36.28 14.68 9.75
N VAL A 570 -35.98 13.87 10.76
CA VAL A 570 -36.78 12.66 11.01
C VAL A 570 -38.13 13.10 11.58
N THR A 571 -39.23 12.55 11.05
CA THR A 571 -40.60 12.95 11.38
C THR A 571 -41.36 11.90 12.16
N ASP A 572 -41.08 10.63 11.91
CA ASP A 572 -41.57 9.49 12.67
C ASP A 572 -40.56 8.33 12.63
N VAL A 573 -40.62 7.43 13.62
CA VAL A 573 -39.90 6.15 13.59
C VAL A 573 -40.77 5.08 14.26
N ARG A 574 -41.31 4.16 13.46
CA ARG A 574 -42.29 3.14 13.90
C ARG A 574 -41.68 1.74 13.86
N PRO A 575 -41.78 0.91 14.91
CA PRO A 575 -41.37 -0.49 14.82
C PRO A 575 -42.27 -1.24 13.82
N VAL A 576 -41.68 -2.13 13.03
CA VAL A 576 -42.40 -2.97 12.05
C VAL A 576 -42.08 -4.44 12.28
N ALA A 577 -42.87 -5.33 11.66
CA ALA A 577 -42.52 -6.75 11.60
C ALA A 577 -41.12 -6.91 10.98
N SER A 578 -40.35 -7.91 11.45
CA SER A 578 -39.02 -8.17 10.92
C SER A 578 -39.09 -8.44 9.42
N VAL A 579 -38.19 -7.80 8.67
CA VAL A 579 -38.00 -8.03 7.24
C VAL A 579 -36.57 -8.52 6.98
N PRO A 580 -36.31 -9.22 5.86
CA PRO A 580 -34.96 -9.52 5.45
C PRO A 580 -34.17 -8.22 5.22
N VAL A 581 -33.07 -8.04 5.97
CA VAL A 581 -32.16 -6.89 5.88
C VAL A 581 -30.75 -7.33 5.46
N ARG A 582 -30.00 -6.46 4.80
CA ARG A 582 -28.62 -6.73 4.33
C ARG A 582 -27.80 -5.45 4.39
N CYS A 583 -26.48 -5.60 4.52
CA CYS A 583 -25.53 -4.51 4.68
C CYS A 583 -24.50 -4.54 3.54
N VAL A 584 -24.09 -3.36 3.07
CA VAL A 584 -22.97 -3.18 2.12
C VAL A 584 -21.93 -2.21 2.68
N GLN A 585 -20.69 -2.38 2.21
CA GLN A 585 -19.56 -1.49 2.47
C GLN A 585 -19.03 -0.95 1.14
N VAL A 586 -18.60 0.30 1.12
CA VAL A 586 -18.03 0.99 -0.04
C VAL A 586 -16.61 1.49 0.24
N ASP A 587 -15.87 1.88 -0.81
CA ASP A 587 -14.44 2.21 -0.74
C ASP A 587 -14.07 3.68 -0.42
N ASN A 588 -15.06 4.57 -0.22
CA ASN A 588 -14.80 5.97 0.09
C ASN A 588 -14.32 6.21 1.55
N THR A 589 -13.59 7.31 1.75
CA THR A 589 -13.00 7.74 3.04
C THR A 589 -13.99 7.75 4.19
N ASP A 590 -15.20 8.21 3.90
CA ASP A 590 -16.27 8.45 4.87
C ASP A 590 -17.05 7.16 5.20
N HIS A 591 -16.82 6.07 4.45
CA HIS A 591 -17.60 4.82 4.46
C HIS A 591 -19.12 5.02 4.27
N MET A 592 -19.51 6.17 3.73
CA MET A 592 -20.88 6.63 3.54
C MET A 592 -21.34 6.41 2.10
N TYR A 593 -22.23 5.45 1.88
CA TYR A 593 -23.01 5.32 0.64
C TYR A 593 -24.41 5.91 0.81
N LEU A 594 -25.03 6.30 -0.30
CA LEU A 594 -26.39 6.85 -0.32
C LEU A 594 -27.43 5.73 -0.47
N ALA A 595 -28.44 5.71 0.40
CA ALA A 595 -29.55 4.76 0.37
C ALA A 595 -30.91 5.43 0.10
N SER A 596 -31.87 4.63 -0.38
CA SER A 596 -33.22 5.02 -0.84
C SER A 596 -33.25 5.90 -2.10
N ARG A 597 -34.45 6.09 -2.66
CA ARG A 597 -34.70 7.06 -3.76
C ARG A 597 -34.41 8.51 -3.37
N SER A 598 -34.26 8.79 -2.08
CA SER A 598 -33.95 10.10 -1.53
C SER A 598 -32.48 10.28 -1.12
N TRP A 599 -31.63 9.26 -1.22
CA TRP A 599 -30.17 9.39 -1.08
C TRP A 599 -29.72 9.81 0.36
N ILE A 600 -29.43 8.85 1.27
CA ILE A 600 -29.14 9.08 2.73
C ILE A 600 -27.95 8.20 3.28
N PRO A 601 -27.02 8.70 4.16
CA PRO A 601 -25.75 8.00 4.57
C PRO A 601 -25.52 7.55 6.06
N THR A 602 -24.43 6.78 6.36
CA THR A 602 -24.26 5.85 7.54
C THR A 602 -22.81 5.55 8.09
N HIS A 603 -22.59 5.08 9.37
CA HIS A 603 -21.24 4.99 10.07
C HIS A 603 -20.98 3.79 11.09
N ASN A 604 -19.87 3.78 11.89
CA ASN A 604 -19.46 2.87 13.04
C ASN A 604 -18.73 3.65 14.22
N SER A 605 -17.89 3.22 15.22
CA SER A 605 -17.04 2.05 15.66
C SER A 605 -16.87 1.92 17.23
N THR A 606 -16.01 1.03 17.85
CA THR A 606 -15.88 0.88 19.37
C THR A 606 -14.57 0.42 20.13
N LEU A 607 -13.94 -0.76 19.91
CA LEU A 607 -13.21 -1.52 20.99
C LEU A 607 -12.10 -0.79 21.79
N ALA A 608 -11.19 -0.02 21.17
CA ALA A 608 -9.96 0.45 21.84
C ALA A 608 -10.17 1.30 23.10
N LEU A 609 -11.38 1.86 23.24
CA LEU A 609 -11.81 2.73 24.32
C LEU A 609 -11.74 2.04 25.69
N ASP A 610 -11.90 0.71 25.79
CA ASP A 610 -11.84 0.00 27.06
C ASP A 610 -10.43 -0.11 27.65
N PHE A 611 -9.40 -0.31 26.82
CA PHE A 611 -8.01 -0.35 27.30
C PHE A 611 -7.54 1.03 27.78
N ALA A 612 -7.90 2.10 27.08
CA ALA A 612 -7.65 3.48 27.54
C ALA A 612 -8.43 3.80 28.85
N ARG A 613 -9.68 3.31 28.95
CA ARG A 613 -10.51 3.42 30.17
C ARG A 613 -9.87 2.71 31.37
N ALA A 614 -9.38 1.49 31.19
CA ALA A 614 -8.69 0.75 32.25
C ALA A 614 -7.44 1.52 32.71
N CYS A 615 -6.53 1.82 31.79
CA CYS A 615 -5.29 2.54 32.04
C CYS A 615 -5.52 3.83 32.84
N SER A 616 -6.28 4.79 32.31
CA SER A 616 -6.37 6.12 32.90
C SER A 616 -7.47 6.28 33.96
N ILE A 617 -8.59 5.56 33.89
CA ILE A 617 -9.73 5.79 34.80
C ILE A 617 -9.72 4.83 36.00
N ARG A 618 -9.31 3.57 35.82
CA ARG A 618 -9.18 2.62 36.95
C ARG A 618 -7.82 2.69 37.65
N HIS A 619 -6.74 2.86 36.89
CA HIS A 619 -5.38 2.79 37.40
C HIS A 619 -4.65 4.14 37.43
N ASN A 620 -5.33 5.24 37.04
CA ASN A 620 -4.81 6.60 37.04
C ASN A 620 -3.49 6.77 36.23
N LEU A 621 -3.26 5.91 35.23
CA LEU A 621 -2.06 5.95 34.39
C LEU A 621 -2.27 6.82 33.15
N PRO A 622 -1.41 7.82 32.90
CA PRO A 622 -1.50 8.73 31.76
C PRO A 622 -1.56 8.03 30.39
N SER A 623 -2.59 8.31 29.59
CA SER A 623 -2.71 7.74 28.23
C SER A 623 -3.25 8.73 27.20
N VAL A 624 -2.99 8.47 25.92
CA VAL A 624 -3.46 9.31 24.79
C VAL A 624 -4.16 8.48 23.72
N ILE A 625 -5.29 8.98 23.22
CA ILE A 625 -6.01 8.43 22.05
C ILE A 625 -5.87 9.42 20.90
N PHE A 626 -5.22 9.00 19.81
CA PHE A 626 -5.28 9.65 18.50
C PHE A 626 -6.41 9.02 17.70
N SER A 627 -7.43 9.81 17.43
CA SER A 627 -8.66 9.36 16.77
C SER A 627 -8.83 10.04 15.42
N LEU A 628 -8.68 9.25 14.37
CA LEU A 628 -8.83 9.66 12.98
C LEU A 628 -10.24 9.38 12.44
N GLU A 629 -11.00 8.48 13.08
CA GLU A 629 -12.40 8.16 12.75
C GLU A 629 -13.43 8.90 13.64
N MET A 630 -13.15 9.11 14.94
CA MET A 630 -14.17 9.54 15.92
C MET A 630 -13.84 10.88 16.60
N GLY A 631 -14.82 11.77 16.75
CA GLY A 631 -14.64 13.05 17.46
C GLY A 631 -14.55 12.90 18.98
N ARG A 632 -13.79 13.79 19.65
CA ARG A 632 -13.48 13.72 21.10
C ARG A 632 -14.71 13.58 22.01
N ASN A 633 -15.82 14.24 21.64
CA ASN A 633 -17.07 14.21 22.40
C ASN A 633 -17.76 12.84 22.33
N GLU A 634 -17.61 12.12 21.21
CA GLU A 634 -18.17 10.77 21.08
C GLU A 634 -17.38 9.76 21.91
N ILE A 635 -16.05 9.88 21.89
CA ILE A 635 -15.14 9.14 22.76
C ILE A 635 -15.50 9.37 24.23
N ALA A 636 -15.62 10.63 24.67
CA ALA A 636 -16.01 10.97 26.04
C ALA A 636 -17.38 10.39 26.45
N MET A 637 -18.39 10.44 25.57
CA MET A 637 -19.71 9.82 25.84
C MET A 637 -19.63 8.30 25.96
N ARG A 638 -18.82 7.61 25.15
CA ARG A 638 -18.63 6.16 25.22
C ARG A 638 -17.89 5.74 26.48
N LEU A 639 -16.84 6.47 26.89
CA LEU A 639 -16.12 6.25 28.15
C LEU A 639 -17.04 6.41 29.37
N LEU A 640 -17.83 7.49 29.43
CA LEU A 640 -18.81 7.73 30.50
C LEU A 640 -19.90 6.65 30.54
N SER A 641 -20.41 6.21 29.39
CA SER A 641 -21.35 5.09 29.28
C SER A 641 -20.78 3.80 29.84
N ALA A 642 -19.55 3.45 29.43
CA ALA A 642 -18.86 2.24 29.82
C ALA A 642 -18.55 2.18 31.33
N GLU A 643 -18.25 3.32 31.95
CA GLU A 643 -17.88 3.43 33.37
C GLU A 643 -19.09 3.62 34.30
N ALA A 644 -20.00 4.56 33.99
CA ALA A 644 -21.20 4.79 34.80
C ALA A 644 -22.24 3.66 34.72
N ARG A 645 -22.10 2.74 33.75
CA ARG A 645 -23.09 1.70 33.42
C ARG A 645 -24.46 2.31 33.09
N VAL A 646 -24.45 3.49 32.49
CA VAL A 646 -25.62 4.15 31.89
C VAL A 646 -25.55 3.87 30.40
N ALA A 647 -26.61 3.33 29.82
CA ALA A 647 -26.56 2.91 28.42
C ALA A 647 -26.29 4.11 27.50
N LEU A 648 -25.46 3.94 26.46
CA LEU A 648 -25.01 5.06 25.62
C LEU A 648 -26.19 5.82 24.99
N HIS A 649 -27.27 5.08 24.70
CA HIS A 649 -28.53 5.65 24.22
C HIS A 649 -29.26 6.49 25.28
N HIS A 650 -29.26 6.15 26.58
CA HIS A 650 -29.73 7.03 27.67
C HIS A 650 -28.86 8.29 27.76
N MET A 651 -27.55 8.12 27.54
CA MET A 651 -26.50 9.13 27.31
C MET A 651 -26.93 10.23 26.32
N ARG A 652 -26.82 9.86 25.05
CA ARG A 652 -27.03 10.71 23.86
C ARG A 652 -28.44 11.29 23.78
N SER A 653 -29.42 10.46 24.09
CA SER A 653 -30.50 10.72 25.05
C SER A 653 -30.87 12.13 25.50
N GLY A 654 -30.32 12.45 26.67
CA GLY A 654 -31.08 13.15 27.71
C GLY A 654 -32.24 12.33 28.30
N ASN A 655 -32.33 11.00 28.07
CA ASN A 655 -33.33 10.14 28.73
C ASN A 655 -32.80 9.42 29.98
N MET A 656 -31.66 9.87 30.50
CA MET A 656 -31.19 9.51 31.84
C MET A 656 -32.30 9.67 32.88
N THR A 657 -32.59 8.57 33.60
CA THR A 657 -33.38 8.57 34.83
C THR A 657 -32.63 9.26 35.96
N ASP A 658 -33.29 9.57 37.09
CA ASP A 658 -32.60 10.12 38.26
C ASP A 658 -31.55 9.14 38.83
N GLU A 659 -31.76 7.84 38.64
CA GLU A 659 -30.76 6.80 38.94
C GLU A 659 -29.57 6.85 37.97
N ASP A 660 -29.81 7.05 36.67
CA ASP A 660 -28.74 7.24 35.68
C ASP A 660 -27.94 8.53 35.94
N TRP A 661 -28.61 9.63 36.29
CA TRP A 661 -27.95 10.86 36.72
C TRP A 661 -27.13 10.64 37.98
N THR A 662 -27.65 9.88 38.94
CA THR A 662 -26.92 9.49 40.16
C THR A 662 -25.71 8.61 39.84
N ARG A 663 -25.84 7.63 38.93
CA ARG A 663 -24.73 6.77 38.47
C ARG A 663 -23.65 7.57 37.73
N LEU A 664 -24.04 8.46 36.83
CA LEU A 664 -23.12 9.33 36.11
C LEU A 664 -22.42 10.31 37.07
N ALA A 665 -23.17 11.02 37.91
CA ALA A 665 -22.60 11.99 38.86
C ALA A 665 -21.64 11.34 39.87
N ARG A 666 -21.83 10.06 40.21
CA ARG A 666 -20.88 9.29 41.03
C ARG A 666 -19.57 8.92 40.31
N ARG A 667 -19.57 8.82 38.97
CA ARG A 667 -18.39 8.46 38.16
C ARG A 667 -17.77 9.62 37.38
N MET A 668 -18.47 10.75 37.26
CA MET A 668 -17.97 11.96 36.62
C MET A 668 -16.66 12.49 37.26
N PRO A 669 -16.45 12.44 38.60
CA PRO A 669 -15.17 12.80 39.19
C PRO A 669 -14.02 11.90 38.71
N ASP A 670 -14.22 10.58 38.75
CA ASP A 670 -13.23 9.58 38.31
C ASP A 670 -12.80 9.83 36.85
N VAL A 671 -13.78 10.00 35.95
CA VAL A 671 -13.54 10.26 34.52
C VAL A 671 -12.94 11.64 34.26
N SER A 672 -13.25 12.65 35.09
CA SER A 672 -12.74 14.02 34.93
C SER A 672 -11.38 14.26 35.60
N ALA A 673 -10.95 13.39 36.51
CA ALA A 673 -9.63 13.42 37.14
C ALA A 673 -8.60 12.53 36.42
N ALA A 674 -9.07 11.52 35.67
CA ALA A 674 -8.24 10.61 34.90
C ALA A 674 -7.31 11.34 33.91
N PRO A 675 -6.00 11.00 33.85
CA PRO A 675 -5.03 11.59 32.91
C PRO A 675 -5.16 11.03 31.49
N LEU A 676 -6.37 11.12 30.92
CA LEU A 676 -6.71 10.64 29.58
C LEU A 676 -6.76 11.81 28.58
N TYR A 677 -5.84 11.80 27.61
CA TYR A 677 -5.76 12.80 26.55
C TYR A 677 -6.41 12.27 25.27
N ILE A 678 -7.15 13.13 24.55
CA ILE A 678 -7.82 12.76 23.29
C ILE A 678 -7.48 13.81 22.24
N ASP A 679 -7.01 13.36 21.07
CA ASP A 679 -6.68 14.19 19.93
C ASP A 679 -7.48 13.70 18.70
N ASP A 680 -8.41 14.53 18.24
CA ASP A 680 -9.29 14.28 17.09
C ASP A 680 -8.93 15.16 15.88
N SER A 681 -7.65 15.50 15.74
CA SER A 681 -7.14 16.24 14.58
C SER A 681 -7.15 15.33 13.33
N PRO A 682 -7.79 15.72 12.22
CA PRO A 682 -7.77 14.92 10.99
C PRO A 682 -6.40 14.95 10.30
N ASN A 683 -6.08 13.88 9.56
CA ASN A 683 -4.89 13.77 8.70
C ASN A 683 -3.53 13.91 9.40
N LEU A 684 -3.42 13.55 10.68
CA LEU A 684 -2.16 13.64 11.42
C LEU A 684 -1.04 12.79 10.81
N SER A 685 0.11 13.43 10.60
CA SER A 685 1.35 12.76 10.22
C SER A 685 1.99 12.03 11.42
N MET A 686 2.82 11.02 11.12
CA MET A 686 3.62 10.30 12.11
C MET A 686 4.52 11.24 12.94
N MET A 687 5.06 12.30 12.33
CA MET A 687 5.94 13.27 13.00
C MET A 687 5.18 14.13 14.01
N GLU A 688 3.96 14.54 13.71
CA GLU A 688 3.09 15.26 14.66
C GLU A 688 2.67 14.37 15.82
N ILE A 689 2.30 13.11 15.56
CA ILE A 689 1.96 12.12 16.60
C ILE A 689 3.17 11.92 17.52
N ARG A 690 4.37 11.70 16.97
CA ARG A 690 5.63 11.59 17.72
C ARG A 690 5.91 12.84 18.56
N ALA A 691 5.76 14.04 18.00
CA ALA A 691 5.94 15.30 18.72
C ALA A 691 4.88 15.53 19.82
N LYS A 692 3.62 15.13 19.61
CA LYS A 692 2.55 15.17 20.62
C LYS A 692 2.83 14.17 21.76
N CYS A 693 3.21 12.93 21.44
CA CYS A 693 3.57 11.91 22.42
C CYS A 693 4.78 12.31 23.27
N ARG A 694 5.87 12.80 22.66
CA ARG A 694 7.05 13.34 23.37
C ARG A 694 6.67 14.41 24.40
N ARG A 695 5.87 15.41 23.99
CA ARG A 695 5.41 16.49 24.89
C ARG A 695 4.55 15.99 26.05
N LEU A 696 3.75 14.94 25.85
CA LEU A 696 2.97 14.31 26.93
C LEU A 696 3.86 13.44 27.83
N LYS A 697 4.82 12.68 27.28
CA LYS A 697 5.79 11.91 28.07
C LYS A 697 6.60 12.81 29.00
N GLN A 698 7.16 13.91 28.49
CA GLN A 698 7.97 14.85 29.25
C GLN A 698 7.18 15.61 30.34
N ARG A 699 5.90 15.91 30.11
CA ARG A 699 5.09 16.71 31.06
C ARG A 699 4.28 15.89 32.06
N ASN A 700 3.92 14.66 31.69
CA ASN A 700 2.87 13.90 32.37
C ASN A 700 3.17 12.40 32.49
N ASP A 701 4.40 11.93 32.22
CA ASP A 701 4.78 10.50 32.15
C ASP A 701 3.74 9.61 31.45
N LEU A 702 3.54 9.88 30.16
CA LEU A 702 2.73 9.05 29.27
C LEU A 702 3.07 7.55 29.42
N ARG A 703 2.05 6.71 29.65
CA ARG A 703 2.17 5.26 29.87
C ARG A 703 1.54 4.43 28.75
N LEU A 704 0.60 4.96 27.98
CA LEU A 704 -0.10 4.24 26.90
C LEU A 704 -0.47 5.17 25.74
N VAL A 705 -0.27 4.70 24.50
CA VAL A 705 -0.71 5.36 23.27
C VAL A 705 -1.72 4.47 22.54
N VAL A 706 -2.80 5.05 22.03
CA VAL A 706 -3.82 4.38 21.21
C VAL A 706 -4.02 5.16 19.91
N ILE A 707 -4.08 4.47 18.77
CA ILE A 707 -4.24 5.06 17.42
C ILE A 707 -5.35 4.33 16.66
N ASP A 708 -6.40 5.09 16.28
CA ASP A 708 -7.64 4.58 15.68
C ASP A 708 -7.96 5.33 14.36
N TYR A 709 -7.76 4.76 13.16
CA TYR A 709 -7.10 3.49 12.83
C TYR A 709 -5.94 3.70 11.83
N LEU A 710 -4.97 2.79 11.84
CA LEU A 710 -3.65 2.98 11.23
C LEU A 710 -3.72 3.27 9.72
N GLN A 711 -4.68 2.68 9.00
CA GLN A 711 -4.88 2.89 7.56
C GLN A 711 -5.47 4.29 7.17
N LEU A 712 -5.70 5.20 8.11
CA LEU A 712 -6.08 6.62 7.86
C LEU A 712 -4.93 7.63 8.07
N MET A 713 -3.78 7.19 8.56
CA MET A 713 -2.59 8.06 8.65
C MET A 713 -2.04 8.39 7.26
N THR A 714 -1.19 9.41 7.16
CA THR A 714 -0.51 9.81 5.92
C THR A 714 1.02 9.67 6.04
N GLY A 715 1.65 9.16 4.98
CA GLY A 715 3.11 9.09 4.86
C GLY A 715 3.73 10.48 4.70
N GLY A 716 4.36 11.00 5.76
CA GLY A 716 4.96 12.35 5.81
C GLY A 716 6.29 12.51 5.08
N GLY A 717 6.47 11.85 3.93
CA GLY A 717 7.70 11.89 3.13
C GLY A 717 7.60 12.77 1.88
N SER A 718 8.72 13.36 1.46
CA SER A 718 8.80 14.18 0.22
C SER A 718 8.68 13.37 -1.09
N ARG A 719 8.45 12.06 -1.00
CA ARG A 719 7.96 11.19 -2.08
C ARG A 719 6.61 10.63 -1.68
N ARG A 720 5.63 10.68 -2.58
CA ARG A 720 4.41 9.86 -2.47
C ARG A 720 4.80 8.39 -2.37
N ALA A 721 4.29 7.68 -1.37
CA ALA A 721 4.24 6.23 -1.41
C ALA A 721 3.34 5.81 -2.59
N GLU A 722 3.85 4.99 -3.51
CA GLU A 722 3.09 4.60 -4.72
C GLU A 722 2.08 3.48 -4.46
N SER A 723 2.21 2.73 -3.36
CA SER A 723 1.30 1.66 -2.97
C SER A 723 0.98 1.70 -1.47
N ARG A 724 -0.30 1.62 -1.10
CA ARG A 724 -0.80 1.72 0.29
C ARG A 724 -0.19 0.67 1.22
N GLN A 725 0.23 -0.48 0.67
CA GLN A 725 0.87 -1.54 1.45
C GLN A 725 2.30 -1.17 1.91
N GLN A 726 3.01 -0.33 1.16
CA GLN A 726 4.30 0.23 1.57
C GLN A 726 4.10 1.26 2.67
N GLU A 727 3.17 2.20 2.49
CA GLU A 727 2.81 3.25 3.46
C GLU A 727 2.43 2.65 4.82
N VAL A 728 1.53 1.65 4.85
CA VAL A 728 1.10 0.97 6.08
C VAL A 728 2.25 0.15 6.71
N SER A 729 3.23 -0.33 5.93
CA SER A 729 4.44 -1.00 6.46
C SER A 729 5.42 -0.01 7.08
N GLU A 730 5.58 1.17 6.47
CA GLU A 730 6.41 2.25 6.99
C GLU A 730 5.81 2.85 8.28
N MET A 731 4.49 3.00 8.33
CA MET A 731 3.76 3.34 9.57
C MET A 731 3.98 2.31 10.67
N SER A 732 3.91 1.01 10.33
CA SER A 732 4.15 -0.09 11.26
C SER A 732 5.57 -0.03 11.88
N ARG A 733 6.63 0.05 11.07
CA ARG A 733 8.03 0.26 11.55
C ARG A 733 8.14 1.52 12.42
N ASN A 734 7.54 2.64 12.00
CA ASN A 734 7.61 3.90 12.74
C ASN A 734 6.86 3.88 14.10
N LEU A 735 5.74 3.17 14.21
CA LEU A 735 5.05 2.98 15.50
C LEU A 735 5.85 2.09 16.45
N LYS A 736 6.53 1.05 15.95
CA LYS A 736 7.44 0.24 16.77
C LYS A 736 8.66 1.03 17.25
N LEU A 737 9.17 1.96 16.43
CA LEU A 737 10.22 2.89 16.84
C LEU A 737 9.71 3.89 17.91
N LEU A 738 8.50 4.45 17.73
CA LEU A 738 7.85 5.33 18.71
C LEU A 738 7.64 4.64 20.07
N ALA A 739 7.19 3.38 20.06
CA ALA A 739 6.98 2.59 21.27
C ALA A 739 8.27 2.41 22.06
N LYS A 740 9.36 2.01 21.37
CA LYS A 740 10.69 1.86 21.96
C LYS A 740 11.26 3.17 22.48
N GLU A 741 11.20 4.24 21.68
CA GLU A 741 11.77 5.56 22.02
C GLU A 741 11.17 6.17 23.28
N LEU A 742 9.86 6.02 23.47
CA LEU A 742 9.15 6.61 24.61
C LEU A 742 8.95 5.65 25.78
N GLU A 743 9.41 4.40 25.64
CA GLU A 743 9.19 3.32 26.62
C GLU A 743 7.70 3.17 27.00
N VAL A 744 6.82 3.11 26.00
CA VAL A 744 5.37 2.92 26.19
C VAL A 744 4.81 1.82 25.27
N PRO A 745 3.79 1.06 25.72
CA PRO A 745 2.91 0.33 24.82
C PRO A 745 2.21 1.29 23.84
N VAL A 746 2.27 0.97 22.55
CA VAL A 746 1.56 1.66 21.46
C VAL A 746 0.56 0.69 20.84
N ILE A 747 -0.73 0.99 21.00
CA ILE A 747 -1.84 0.24 20.43
C ILE A 747 -2.23 0.85 19.08
N ALA A 748 -2.16 0.05 18.02
CA ALA A 748 -2.66 0.38 16.70
C ALA A 748 -3.91 -0.44 16.37
N LEU A 749 -4.98 0.22 15.93
CA LEU A 749 -6.13 -0.47 15.32
C LEU A 749 -5.90 -0.74 13.85
N SER A 750 -6.26 -1.95 13.41
CA SER A 750 -6.21 -2.41 12.03
C SER A 750 -7.49 -3.15 11.64
N GLN A 751 -7.91 -3.08 10.38
CA GLN A 751 -9.05 -3.83 9.85
C GLN A 751 -8.61 -5.17 9.24
N LEU A 752 -9.37 -6.23 9.49
CA LEU A 752 -9.11 -7.56 8.92
C LEU A 752 -9.62 -7.71 7.48
N ASN A 753 -8.94 -8.56 6.71
CA ASN A 753 -9.39 -9.04 5.41
C ASN A 753 -10.51 -10.11 5.57
N ARG A 754 -11.07 -10.60 4.44
CA ARG A 754 -12.15 -11.61 4.43
C ARG A 754 -11.71 -13.05 4.21
N GLY A 755 -10.43 -13.35 4.44
CA GLY A 755 -9.91 -14.72 4.57
C GLY A 755 -10.69 -15.61 5.55
N PRO A 756 -11.14 -15.12 6.74
CA PRO A 756 -11.91 -15.94 7.68
C PRO A 756 -13.26 -16.38 7.12
N GLU A 757 -13.93 -15.52 6.35
CA GLU A 757 -15.31 -15.74 5.90
C GLU A 757 -15.45 -16.87 4.86
N GLN A 758 -14.33 -17.27 4.26
CA GLN A 758 -14.25 -18.39 3.32
C GLN A 758 -13.82 -19.70 4.00
N ARG A 759 -13.45 -19.67 5.29
CA ARG A 759 -13.12 -20.86 6.08
C ARG A 759 -14.33 -21.35 6.87
N THR A 760 -14.35 -22.65 7.15
CA THR A 760 -15.43 -23.31 7.91
C THR A 760 -15.49 -22.87 9.37
N ASP A 761 -14.36 -22.46 9.94
CA ASP A 761 -14.23 -22.06 11.36
C ASP A 761 -14.53 -20.58 11.61
N LYS A 762 -14.44 -19.72 10.59
CA LYS A 762 -14.69 -18.26 10.61
C LYS A 762 -13.89 -17.44 11.63
N LYS A 763 -13.03 -18.08 12.43
CA LYS A 763 -12.15 -17.42 13.40
C LYS A 763 -11.03 -16.68 12.66
N PRO A 764 -10.73 -15.43 13.00
CA PRO A 764 -9.65 -14.68 12.38
C PRO A 764 -8.30 -15.25 12.77
N MET A 765 -7.39 -15.29 11.80
CA MET A 765 -6.00 -15.74 11.96
C MET A 765 -5.04 -14.60 11.62
N VAL A 766 -3.78 -14.78 12.00
CA VAL A 766 -2.70 -13.81 11.77
C VAL A 766 -2.55 -13.46 10.27
N SER A 767 -2.79 -14.44 9.39
CA SER A 767 -2.85 -14.28 7.92
C SER A 767 -3.84 -13.23 7.42
N ASP A 768 -4.82 -12.88 8.25
CA ASP A 768 -5.99 -12.08 7.86
C ASP A 768 -5.80 -10.59 8.20
N LEU A 769 -4.70 -10.24 8.87
CA LEU A 769 -4.30 -8.86 9.23
C LEU A 769 -4.02 -7.93 8.04
N ARG A 770 -3.79 -8.47 6.83
CA ARG A 770 -3.31 -7.69 5.69
C ARG A 770 -3.79 -8.26 4.37
N GLU A 771 -3.73 -7.43 3.34
CA GLU A 771 -3.46 -7.85 1.96
C GLU A 771 -2.04 -8.46 1.85
N SER A 772 -1.76 -9.53 2.61
CA SER A 772 -0.46 -10.22 2.68
C SER A 772 -0.19 -11.03 1.40
N GLY A 773 0.96 -10.74 0.80
CA GLY A 773 1.53 -11.50 -0.32
C GLY A 773 2.27 -12.73 0.17
N CYS A 774 2.21 -13.82 -0.59
CA CYS A 774 2.76 -15.11 -0.17
C CYS A 774 3.42 -15.87 -1.34
N LEU A 775 4.29 -16.81 -1.00
CA LEU A 775 5.09 -17.64 -1.91
C LEU A 775 4.58 -19.10 -1.88
N THR A 776 4.90 -19.92 -2.86
CA THR A 776 4.49 -21.35 -2.86
C THR A 776 5.54 -22.24 -2.17
N ALA A 777 5.14 -23.47 -1.78
CA ALA A 777 6.00 -24.43 -1.08
C ALA A 777 7.33 -24.72 -1.79
N ASP A 778 7.34 -24.74 -3.13
CA ASP A 778 8.50 -25.01 -3.98
C ASP A 778 9.46 -23.81 -4.12
N THR A 779 9.18 -22.70 -3.45
CA THR A 779 10.07 -21.54 -3.40
C THR A 779 11.27 -21.83 -2.50
N ARG A 780 12.48 -21.62 -3.03
CA ARG A 780 13.77 -21.88 -2.40
C ARG A 780 14.32 -20.64 -1.73
N VAL A 781 14.48 -20.68 -0.41
CA VAL A 781 15.15 -19.67 0.41
C VAL A 781 16.66 -19.93 0.40
N LEU A 782 17.46 -18.89 0.21
CA LEU A 782 18.92 -18.98 0.27
C LEU A 782 19.42 -18.77 1.71
N ARG A 783 20.00 -19.81 2.32
CA ARG A 783 20.57 -19.72 3.67
C ARG A 783 21.91 -18.98 3.67
N ALA A 784 22.19 -18.22 4.73
CA ALA A 784 23.49 -17.55 4.92
C ALA A 784 24.53 -18.42 5.65
N ASP A 785 24.10 -19.42 6.42
CA ASP A 785 25.01 -20.31 7.15
C ASP A 785 25.80 -21.26 6.25
N THR A 786 25.20 -21.67 5.13
CA THR A 786 25.65 -22.76 4.26
C THR A 786 25.67 -22.39 2.77
N ASN A 787 25.10 -21.24 2.40
CA ASN A 787 24.82 -20.81 1.02
C ASN A 787 23.96 -21.78 0.20
N ALA A 788 23.40 -22.81 0.84
CA ALA A 788 22.52 -23.78 0.21
C ALA A 788 21.08 -23.26 0.15
N GLU A 789 20.35 -23.72 -0.87
CA GLU A 789 18.91 -23.48 -0.99
C GLU A 789 18.09 -24.54 -0.25
N VAL A 790 17.03 -24.08 0.43
CA VAL A 790 16.04 -24.90 1.14
C VAL A 790 14.64 -24.38 0.84
N THR A 791 13.69 -25.28 0.57
CA THR A 791 12.33 -24.87 0.21
C THR A 791 11.51 -24.43 1.42
N LEU A 792 10.53 -23.55 1.22
CA LEU A 792 9.56 -23.19 2.26
C LEU A 792 8.79 -24.42 2.78
N GLY A 793 8.54 -25.41 1.91
CA GLY A 793 7.98 -26.71 2.29
C GLY A 793 8.89 -27.48 3.26
N GLU A 794 10.17 -27.69 2.91
CA GLU A 794 11.14 -28.37 3.79
C GLU A 794 11.31 -27.65 5.15
N LEU A 795 11.31 -26.32 5.16
CA LEU A 795 11.43 -25.54 6.39
C LEU A 795 10.21 -25.71 7.31
N LEU A 796 8.99 -25.79 6.73
CA LEU A 796 7.78 -26.06 7.50
C LEU A 796 7.72 -27.50 8.00
N GLU A 797 8.03 -28.49 7.15
CA GLU A 797 8.03 -29.92 7.51
C GLU A 797 9.07 -30.27 8.58
N SER A 798 10.24 -29.62 8.55
CA SER A 798 11.28 -29.78 9.58
C SER A 798 11.00 -28.98 10.86
N GLY A 799 10.02 -28.05 10.84
CA GLY A 799 9.74 -27.15 11.95
C GLY A 799 10.91 -26.21 12.31
N ALA A 800 11.85 -26.00 11.39
CA ALA A 800 13.10 -25.31 11.65
C ALA A 800 12.87 -23.83 12.00
N ARG A 801 13.66 -23.33 12.97
CA ARG A 801 13.57 -21.96 13.48
C ARG A 801 14.92 -21.26 13.48
N ASP A 802 14.86 -19.94 13.52
CA ASP A 802 16.00 -19.01 13.63
C ASP A 802 17.13 -19.27 12.61
N ILE A 803 16.71 -19.58 11.39
CA ILE A 803 17.56 -19.95 10.26
C ILE A 803 18.29 -18.71 9.73
N PRO A 804 19.64 -18.71 9.63
CA PRO A 804 20.35 -17.62 8.97
C PRO A 804 20.04 -17.62 7.46
N VAL A 805 19.52 -16.51 6.94
CA VAL A 805 19.16 -16.31 5.52
C VAL A 805 19.84 -15.06 4.97
N TRP A 806 20.08 -15.06 3.65
CA TRP A 806 20.57 -13.88 2.96
C TRP A 806 19.45 -12.87 2.72
N SER A 807 19.75 -11.60 2.98
CA SER A 807 18.84 -10.46 2.90
C SER A 807 19.52 -9.25 2.27
N MET A 808 18.74 -8.31 1.76
CA MET A 808 19.22 -7.02 1.24
C MET A 808 18.95 -5.93 2.29
N ASP A 809 19.94 -5.12 2.64
CA ASP A 809 19.74 -3.97 3.55
C ASP A 809 19.29 -2.68 2.82
N GLU A 810 19.07 -1.61 3.59
CA GLU A 810 18.68 -0.30 3.08
C GLU A 810 19.80 0.42 2.29
N HIS A 811 21.04 -0.09 2.33
CA HIS A 811 22.17 0.33 1.51
C HIS A 811 22.37 -0.54 0.25
N LEU A 812 21.46 -1.49 -0.01
CA LEU A 812 21.57 -2.49 -1.07
C LEU A 812 22.84 -3.36 -0.98
N ARG A 813 23.21 -3.75 0.24
CA ARG A 813 24.21 -4.77 0.56
C ARG A 813 23.56 -6.10 0.91
N MET A 814 24.23 -7.19 0.56
CA MET A 814 23.89 -8.52 1.05
C MET A 814 24.29 -8.65 2.52
N VAL A 815 23.35 -8.97 3.40
CA VAL A 815 23.59 -9.14 4.84
C VAL A 815 22.91 -10.42 5.36
N PRO A 816 23.52 -11.12 6.34
CA PRO A 816 22.87 -12.23 7.03
C PRO A 816 21.81 -11.71 8.00
N ARG A 817 20.64 -12.36 8.02
CA ARG A 817 19.51 -12.07 8.93
C ARG A 817 18.82 -13.36 9.36
N THR A 818 18.13 -13.31 10.49
CA THR A 818 17.49 -14.49 11.10
C THR A 818 16.06 -14.65 10.62
N MET A 819 15.75 -15.75 9.94
CA MET A 819 14.40 -16.21 9.62
C MET A 819 13.88 -17.07 10.77
N THR A 820 13.01 -16.51 11.62
CA THR A 820 12.57 -17.16 12.87
C THR A 820 11.73 -18.41 12.62
N HIS A 821 10.88 -18.41 11.57
CA HIS A 821 10.10 -19.55 11.11
C HIS A 821 9.44 -19.29 9.74
N VAL A 822 8.91 -20.36 9.14
CA VAL A 822 8.01 -20.36 7.98
C VAL A 822 6.63 -20.87 8.43
N PHE A 823 5.54 -20.34 7.86
CA PHE A 823 4.18 -20.75 8.20
C PHE A 823 3.23 -20.76 6.98
N PRO A 824 2.18 -21.61 6.99
CA PRO A 824 1.19 -21.65 5.92
C PRO A 824 0.24 -20.45 5.99
N SER A 825 -0.04 -19.86 4.83
CA SER A 825 -0.88 -18.66 4.63
C SER A 825 -2.11 -18.95 3.76
N GLY A 826 -2.60 -20.19 3.83
CA GLY A 826 -3.79 -20.68 3.12
C GLY A 826 -3.54 -21.03 1.65
N THR A 827 -4.60 -20.99 0.84
CA THR A 827 -4.55 -21.15 -0.63
C THR A 827 -4.93 -19.84 -1.30
N LYS A 828 -4.10 -19.32 -2.22
CA LYS A 828 -4.32 -18.03 -2.89
C LYS A 828 -4.07 -18.15 -4.39
N GLN A 829 -4.58 -17.19 -5.17
CA GLN A 829 -4.28 -17.10 -6.61
C GLN A 829 -2.80 -16.70 -6.82
N VAL A 830 -2.07 -17.55 -7.54
CA VAL A 830 -0.63 -17.48 -7.79
C VAL A 830 -0.33 -17.15 -9.25
N PHE A 831 0.79 -16.47 -9.46
CA PHE A 831 1.36 -16.05 -10.73
C PHE A 831 2.84 -16.49 -10.78
N ARG A 832 3.29 -16.98 -11.92
CA ARG A 832 4.71 -17.17 -12.23
C ARG A 832 5.28 -15.88 -12.79
N LEU A 833 6.28 -15.34 -12.11
CA LEU A 833 7.11 -14.23 -12.54
C LEU A 833 8.41 -14.77 -13.12
N ARG A 834 8.83 -14.34 -14.32
CA ARG A 834 10.08 -14.79 -14.97
C ARG A 834 10.94 -13.58 -15.39
N LEU A 835 12.23 -13.64 -15.09
CA LEU A 835 13.21 -12.57 -15.34
C LEU A 835 14.17 -12.89 -16.48
N ALA A 836 14.84 -11.88 -17.03
CA ALA A 836 15.69 -12.00 -18.20
C ALA A 836 16.94 -12.87 -17.96
N SER A 837 17.45 -12.98 -16.73
CA SER A 837 18.50 -13.95 -16.37
C SER A 837 18.07 -15.42 -16.44
N GLY A 838 16.76 -15.67 -16.54
CA GLY A 838 16.13 -16.99 -16.56
C GLY A 838 15.54 -17.45 -15.23
N ARG A 839 15.77 -16.69 -14.14
CA ARG A 839 15.14 -16.92 -12.83
C ARG A 839 13.62 -16.82 -12.92
N GLU A 840 12.91 -17.67 -12.18
CA GLU A 840 11.47 -17.56 -12.00
C GLU A 840 11.05 -17.86 -10.55
N VAL A 841 9.94 -17.26 -10.14
CA VAL A 841 9.33 -17.44 -8.81
C VAL A 841 7.82 -17.45 -8.95
N LYS A 842 7.15 -18.20 -8.06
CA LYS A 842 5.69 -18.21 -7.93
C LYS A 842 5.29 -17.37 -6.73
N ALA A 843 4.40 -16.41 -6.93
CA ALA A 843 3.91 -15.57 -5.85
C ALA A 843 2.47 -15.10 -6.10
N THR A 844 1.80 -14.62 -5.06
CA THR A 844 0.48 -13.98 -5.19
C THR A 844 0.60 -12.57 -5.77
N ALA A 845 -0.49 -12.02 -6.33
CA ALA A 845 -0.49 -10.69 -6.96
C ALA A 845 -0.03 -9.55 -6.03
N ASN A 846 -0.18 -9.72 -4.72
CA ASN A 846 0.22 -8.75 -3.69
C ASN A 846 1.60 -9.04 -3.07
N HIS A 847 2.42 -9.93 -3.64
CA HIS A 847 3.78 -10.16 -3.14
C HIS A 847 4.74 -9.03 -3.55
N PRO A 848 5.38 -8.32 -2.60
CA PRO A 848 6.35 -7.27 -2.90
C PRO A 848 7.66 -7.83 -3.48
N PHE A 849 8.19 -7.14 -4.49
CA PHE A 849 9.52 -7.34 -5.07
C PHE A 849 10.28 -6.01 -5.11
N LEU A 850 11.59 -6.04 -4.85
CA LEU A 850 12.40 -4.82 -4.77
C LEU A 850 12.68 -4.25 -6.16
N THR A 851 12.11 -3.08 -6.47
CA THR A 851 12.41 -2.27 -7.65
C THR A 851 13.32 -1.10 -7.28
N TYR A 852 13.86 -0.37 -8.26
CA TYR A 852 14.67 0.83 -7.98
C TYR A 852 13.89 1.92 -7.22
N ASP A 853 12.58 2.01 -7.47
CA ASP A 853 11.70 3.01 -6.86
C ASP A 853 11.10 2.53 -5.51
N GLY A 854 11.49 1.34 -5.04
CA GLY A 854 10.98 0.71 -3.81
C GLY A 854 10.36 -0.67 -4.03
N TRP A 855 9.78 -1.24 -2.97
CA TRP A 855 9.10 -2.54 -3.02
C TRP A 855 7.73 -2.43 -3.70
N LYS A 856 7.50 -3.15 -4.80
CA LYS A 856 6.22 -3.13 -5.54
C LYS A 856 5.60 -4.52 -5.63
N PRO A 857 4.27 -4.66 -5.43
CA PRO A 857 3.59 -5.95 -5.51
C PRO A 857 3.54 -6.48 -6.95
N LEU A 858 3.54 -7.81 -7.11
CA LEU A 858 3.56 -8.50 -8.41
C LEU A 858 2.49 -8.00 -9.41
N GLY A 859 1.30 -7.66 -8.94
CA GLY A 859 0.18 -7.16 -9.75
C GLY A 859 0.32 -5.71 -10.22
N GLU A 860 1.26 -4.95 -9.67
CA GLU A 860 1.69 -3.64 -10.19
C GLU A 860 2.87 -3.77 -11.18
N LEU A 861 3.50 -4.95 -11.28
CA LEU A 861 4.60 -5.20 -12.21
C LEU A 861 4.10 -5.50 -13.63
N ALA A 862 4.87 -5.04 -14.62
CA ALA A 862 4.70 -5.32 -16.02
C ALA A 862 6.03 -5.80 -16.66
N VAL A 863 5.92 -6.39 -17.85
CA VAL A 863 7.09 -6.76 -18.67
C VAL A 863 7.92 -5.51 -18.98
N GLY A 864 9.22 -5.56 -18.73
CA GLY A 864 10.15 -4.43 -18.83
C GLY A 864 10.40 -3.66 -17.53
N ASN A 865 9.68 -3.92 -16.43
CA ASN A 865 10.12 -3.49 -15.10
C ASN A 865 11.42 -4.22 -14.69
N ARG A 866 12.15 -3.67 -13.71
CA ARG A 866 13.41 -4.25 -13.22
C ARG A 866 13.39 -4.49 -11.72
N LEU A 867 13.83 -5.68 -11.32
CA LEU A 867 13.83 -6.17 -9.95
C LEU A 867 15.26 -6.44 -9.48
N SER A 868 15.48 -6.32 -8.17
CA SER A 868 16.75 -6.62 -7.53
C SER A 868 16.93 -8.13 -7.35
N VAL A 869 18.05 -8.65 -7.86
CA VAL A 869 18.59 -9.99 -7.57
C VAL A 869 20.01 -9.86 -7.02
N PRO A 870 20.56 -10.82 -6.25
CA PRO A 870 21.94 -10.74 -5.78
C PRO A 870 22.94 -10.64 -6.94
N ARG A 871 23.82 -9.64 -6.89
CA ARG A 871 24.87 -9.38 -7.88
C ARG A 871 26.10 -10.28 -7.67
N ARG A 872 26.46 -10.49 -6.40
CA ARG A 872 27.43 -11.48 -5.90
C ARG A 872 26.82 -12.20 -4.70
N LEU A 873 27.44 -13.30 -4.27
CA LEU A 873 27.19 -13.90 -2.96
C LEU A 873 28.52 -14.02 -2.23
N ASP A 874 28.52 -13.69 -0.93
CA ASP A 874 29.70 -13.84 -0.07
C ASP A 874 29.82 -15.29 0.44
N PRO A 875 30.99 -15.69 0.99
CA PRO A 875 31.16 -16.99 1.64
C PRO A 875 30.08 -17.28 2.69
N PRO A 876 29.74 -18.56 2.92
CA PRO A 876 28.79 -18.94 3.96
C PRO A 876 29.37 -18.63 5.34
N LEU A 877 28.51 -18.35 6.33
CA LEU A 877 28.97 -18.08 7.71
C LEU A 877 29.64 -19.30 8.37
N SER A 878 29.42 -20.51 7.86
CA SER A 878 30.03 -21.74 8.35
C SER A 878 30.52 -22.61 7.18
N PRO A 879 31.65 -22.23 6.54
CA PRO A 879 32.19 -22.96 5.40
C PRO A 879 32.67 -24.35 5.83
N THR A 880 32.23 -25.37 5.11
CA THR A 880 32.60 -26.78 5.34
C THR A 880 33.46 -27.24 4.18
N SER A 881 34.70 -27.65 4.46
CA SER A 881 35.60 -28.17 3.42
C SER A 881 35.32 -29.64 3.12
N MET A 882 35.61 -30.04 1.89
CA MET A 882 35.53 -31.43 1.40
C MET A 882 36.92 -31.87 0.91
N PRO A 883 37.30 -33.16 1.01
CA PRO A 883 38.56 -33.62 0.43
C PRO A 883 38.60 -33.37 -1.09
N GLU A 884 39.73 -32.89 -1.62
CA GLU A 884 39.85 -32.62 -3.07
C GLU A 884 39.51 -33.83 -3.96
N PRO A 885 39.89 -35.09 -3.63
CA PRO A 885 39.43 -36.27 -4.36
C PRO A 885 37.90 -36.40 -4.45
N GLU A 886 37.18 -36.04 -3.39
CA GLU A 886 35.71 -36.06 -3.36
C GLU A 886 35.12 -34.97 -4.26
N ILE A 887 35.68 -33.76 -4.22
CA ILE A 887 35.29 -32.63 -5.10
C ILE A 887 35.49 -33.00 -6.57
N VAL A 888 36.67 -33.55 -6.90
CA VAL A 888 37.05 -33.98 -8.26
C VAL A 888 36.14 -35.12 -8.72
N MET A 889 35.88 -36.12 -7.89
CA MET A 889 34.97 -37.23 -8.22
C MET A 889 33.54 -36.73 -8.44
N LEU A 890 33.04 -35.83 -7.57
CA LEU A 890 31.68 -35.31 -7.64
C LEU A 890 31.45 -34.53 -8.93
N ALA A 891 32.37 -33.65 -9.31
CA ALA A 891 32.27 -32.83 -10.51
C ALA A 891 32.17 -33.69 -11.79
N HIS A 892 33.08 -34.67 -11.94
CA HIS A 892 33.09 -35.57 -13.10
C HIS A 892 31.88 -36.53 -13.11
N LEU A 893 31.39 -36.97 -11.95
CA LEU A 893 30.19 -37.81 -11.86
C LEU A 893 28.88 -37.03 -12.07
N ILE A 894 28.86 -35.73 -11.82
CA ILE A 894 27.71 -34.86 -12.14
C ILE A 894 27.64 -34.57 -13.65
N GLY A 895 28.78 -34.40 -14.33
CA GLY A 895 28.86 -34.36 -15.79
C GLY A 895 28.70 -35.73 -16.46
N ASP A 896 29.73 -36.18 -17.20
CA ASP A 896 29.70 -37.39 -18.05
C ASP A 896 29.58 -38.72 -17.30
N GLY A 897 29.68 -38.74 -15.96
CA GLY A 897 29.56 -39.96 -15.17
C GLY A 897 28.16 -40.59 -15.21
N CYS A 898 28.12 -41.92 -15.36
CA CYS A 898 26.92 -42.72 -15.21
C CYS A 898 26.82 -43.33 -13.81
N VAL A 899 25.74 -42.98 -13.11
CA VAL A 899 25.37 -43.46 -11.77
C VAL A 899 24.00 -44.17 -11.77
N ALA A 900 23.52 -44.59 -12.94
CA ALA A 900 22.16 -45.06 -13.15
C ALA A 900 21.85 -46.42 -12.47
N PRO A 901 20.59 -46.71 -12.08
CA PRO A 901 20.24 -47.93 -11.37
C PRO A 901 20.47 -49.16 -12.27
N ARG A 902 21.07 -50.21 -11.70
CA ARG A 902 21.44 -51.46 -12.39
C ARG A 902 22.50 -51.30 -13.49
N GLN A 903 23.18 -50.15 -13.59
CA GLN A 903 24.42 -50.02 -14.34
C GLN A 903 25.62 -49.96 -13.39
N SER A 904 26.79 -50.38 -13.84
CA SER A 904 28.06 -50.18 -13.12
C SER A 904 28.41 -48.69 -13.11
N ILE A 905 28.83 -48.15 -11.96
CA ILE A 905 29.34 -46.77 -11.90
C ILE A 905 30.55 -46.68 -12.82
N HIS A 906 30.51 -45.72 -13.74
CA HIS A 906 31.63 -45.42 -14.63
C HIS A 906 31.65 -43.95 -15.04
N TYR A 907 32.85 -43.46 -15.33
CA TYR A 907 33.09 -42.20 -16.01
C TYR A 907 33.50 -42.48 -17.47
N THR A 908 33.34 -41.49 -18.34
CA THR A 908 33.50 -41.60 -19.79
C THR A 908 34.19 -40.33 -20.29
N SER A 909 35.34 -40.46 -20.97
CA SER A 909 36.03 -39.31 -21.55
C SER A 909 36.99 -39.68 -22.69
N GLU A 910 37.19 -38.75 -23.61
CA GLU A 910 38.29 -38.76 -24.60
C GLU A 910 39.55 -38.07 -24.06
N ASP A 911 39.44 -37.30 -22.96
CA ASP A 911 40.51 -36.51 -22.38
C ASP A 911 41.27 -37.29 -21.29
N GLU A 912 42.52 -37.63 -21.57
CA GLU A 912 43.42 -38.37 -20.68
C GLU A 912 43.57 -37.71 -19.30
N ALA A 913 43.62 -36.38 -19.23
CA ALA A 913 43.78 -35.68 -17.96
C ALA A 913 42.52 -35.73 -17.08
N ASN A 914 41.34 -35.89 -17.69
CA ASN A 914 40.10 -36.13 -16.96
C ASN A 914 40.02 -37.61 -16.50
N LEU A 915 40.46 -38.56 -17.34
CA LEU A 915 40.55 -39.99 -16.97
C LEU A 915 41.46 -40.16 -15.75
N VAL A 916 42.68 -39.62 -15.79
CA VAL A 916 43.66 -39.68 -14.69
C VAL A 916 43.15 -38.98 -13.43
N ALA A 917 42.42 -37.87 -13.55
CA ALA A 917 41.83 -37.18 -12.39
C ALA A 917 40.80 -38.06 -11.66
N VAL A 918 39.91 -38.73 -12.41
CA VAL A 918 38.92 -39.65 -11.82
C VAL A 918 39.57 -40.92 -11.27
N GLU A 919 40.59 -41.46 -11.94
CA GLU A 919 41.34 -42.63 -11.46
C GLU A 919 42.13 -42.33 -10.18
N THR A 920 42.75 -41.16 -10.09
CA THR A 920 43.43 -40.68 -8.87
C THR A 920 42.42 -40.47 -7.74
N ALA A 921 41.28 -39.85 -8.03
CA ALA A 921 40.21 -39.63 -7.06
C ALA A 921 39.57 -40.94 -6.55
N ALA A 922 39.52 -42.00 -7.37
CA ALA A 922 38.99 -43.31 -6.97
C ALA A 922 39.79 -43.96 -5.81
N ALA A 923 41.09 -43.68 -5.70
CA ALA A 923 41.95 -44.21 -4.65
C ALA A 923 41.51 -43.76 -3.24
N HIS A 924 40.96 -42.54 -3.09
CA HIS A 924 40.40 -42.03 -1.83
C HIS A 924 39.24 -42.89 -1.32
N PHE A 925 38.42 -43.42 -2.23
CA PHE A 925 37.32 -44.34 -1.91
C PHE A 925 37.78 -45.81 -1.73
N GLY A 926 39.10 -46.05 -1.74
CA GLY A 926 39.68 -47.40 -1.73
C GLY A 926 39.37 -48.23 -2.98
N ILE A 927 38.97 -47.58 -4.09
CA ILE A 927 38.57 -48.25 -5.33
C ILE A 927 39.76 -48.30 -6.28
N THR A 928 40.11 -49.51 -6.74
CA THR A 928 40.97 -49.67 -7.92
C THR A 928 40.11 -49.47 -9.18
N PRO A 929 40.30 -48.39 -9.96
CA PRO A 929 39.55 -48.17 -11.18
C PRO A 929 39.94 -49.21 -12.25
N ARG A 930 39.01 -49.52 -13.16
CA ARG A 930 39.28 -50.36 -14.34
C ARG A 930 38.98 -49.58 -15.62
N ARG A 931 40.02 -49.05 -16.25
CA ARG A 931 39.92 -48.43 -17.57
C ARG A 931 39.61 -49.48 -18.65
N VAL A 932 38.78 -49.11 -19.62
CA VAL A 932 38.51 -49.87 -20.84
C VAL A 932 38.46 -48.88 -22.00
N ALA A 933 39.42 -48.98 -22.92
CA ALA A 933 39.47 -48.15 -24.13
C ALA A 933 38.36 -48.52 -25.12
N GLN A 934 37.90 -47.53 -25.87
CA GLN A 934 37.05 -47.60 -27.06
C GLN A 934 37.77 -46.84 -28.20
N ASP A 935 37.18 -46.74 -29.40
CA ASP A 935 37.88 -46.24 -30.61
C ASP A 935 38.49 -44.84 -30.48
N THR A 936 37.82 -43.91 -29.78
CA THR A 936 38.28 -42.51 -29.60
C THR A 936 38.19 -42.01 -28.15
N TRP A 937 37.85 -42.88 -27.19
CA TRP A 937 37.56 -42.50 -25.81
C TRP A 937 37.71 -43.70 -24.87
N SER A 938 37.66 -43.48 -23.54
CA SER A 938 37.75 -44.56 -22.55
C SER A 938 36.62 -44.49 -21.51
N HIS A 939 36.18 -45.67 -21.07
CA HIS A 939 35.43 -45.85 -19.84
C HIS A 939 36.38 -46.05 -18.65
N VAL A 940 36.18 -45.33 -17.55
CA VAL A 940 36.75 -45.66 -16.24
C VAL A 940 35.65 -46.30 -15.40
N TYR A 941 35.67 -47.63 -15.27
CA TYR A 941 34.75 -48.34 -14.38
C TYR A 941 35.23 -48.21 -12.93
N LEU A 942 34.29 -47.96 -12.00
CA LEU A 942 34.55 -47.77 -10.58
C LEU A 942 33.93 -48.94 -9.77
N PRO A 943 34.56 -50.14 -9.79
CA PRO A 943 34.04 -51.32 -9.10
C PRO A 943 34.06 -51.14 -7.58
N SER A 944 33.28 -51.95 -6.85
CA SER A 944 33.44 -52.04 -5.39
C SER A 944 34.74 -52.79 -5.08
N PRO A 945 35.53 -52.39 -4.07
CA PRO A 945 36.73 -53.13 -3.68
C PRO A 945 36.43 -54.44 -2.94
N GLN A 946 35.15 -54.76 -2.73
CA GLN A 946 34.67 -55.95 -2.05
C GLN A 946 33.52 -56.59 -2.83
N ARG A 947 33.27 -57.88 -2.57
CA ARG A 947 32.11 -58.58 -3.16
C ARG A 947 30.80 -58.02 -2.57
N LEU A 948 29.99 -57.39 -3.42
CA LEU A 948 28.66 -56.91 -3.05
C LEU A 948 27.78 -58.09 -2.58
N THR A 949 27.11 -57.88 -1.45
CA THR A 949 26.27 -58.84 -0.72
C THR A 949 25.15 -58.06 -0.02
N HIS A 950 24.17 -58.74 0.59
CA HIS A 950 23.10 -58.04 1.31
C HIS A 950 23.69 -57.12 2.40
N GLY A 951 23.32 -55.84 2.39
CA GLY A 951 23.86 -54.82 3.29
C GLY A 951 25.25 -54.24 2.92
N ARG A 952 25.92 -54.72 1.84
CA ARG A 952 27.18 -54.11 1.35
C ARG A 952 26.97 -53.39 0.02
N ARG A 953 27.36 -52.11 -0.03
CA ARG A 953 27.22 -51.23 -1.20
C ARG A 953 28.60 -50.78 -1.71
N ASN A 954 28.68 -50.28 -2.94
CA ASN A 954 29.88 -49.64 -3.47
C ASN A 954 30.14 -48.33 -2.69
N PRO A 955 31.38 -48.01 -2.27
CA PRO A 955 31.69 -46.79 -1.50
C PRO A 955 31.18 -45.50 -2.16
N ILE A 956 31.42 -45.31 -3.46
CA ILE A 956 30.94 -44.14 -4.21
C ILE A 956 29.42 -44.15 -4.33
N ALA A 957 28.77 -45.32 -4.45
CA ALA A 957 27.31 -45.39 -4.41
C ALA A 957 26.74 -44.92 -3.06
N ALA A 958 27.32 -45.38 -1.95
CA ALA A 958 26.90 -45.04 -0.60
C ALA A 958 27.10 -43.55 -0.27
N TRP A 959 28.20 -42.97 -0.73
CA TRP A 959 28.48 -41.53 -0.65
C TRP A 959 27.49 -40.72 -1.50
N LEU A 960 27.22 -41.14 -2.75
CA LEU A 960 26.20 -40.51 -3.61
C LEU A 960 24.74 -40.72 -3.14
N ASP A 961 24.46 -41.71 -2.28
CA ASP A 961 23.14 -41.84 -1.62
C ASP A 961 22.93 -40.70 -0.61
N GLY A 962 23.98 -40.31 0.13
CA GLY A 962 23.92 -39.20 1.09
C GLY A 962 23.49 -37.89 0.44
N PHE A 963 23.95 -37.64 -0.78
CA PHE A 963 23.54 -36.49 -1.59
C PHE A 963 22.24 -36.70 -2.39
N GLY A 964 21.63 -37.90 -2.36
CA GLY A 964 20.46 -38.23 -3.20
C GLY A 964 20.73 -38.30 -4.71
N LEU A 965 22.00 -38.40 -5.11
CA LEU A 965 22.45 -38.41 -6.52
C LEU A 965 22.54 -39.82 -7.13
N TYR A 966 22.72 -40.87 -6.31
CA TYR A 966 22.79 -42.23 -6.84
C TYR A 966 21.47 -42.62 -7.55
N GLY A 967 21.58 -43.25 -8.72
CA GLY A 967 20.43 -43.67 -9.52
C GLY A 967 19.78 -42.56 -10.36
N LYS A 968 20.24 -41.31 -10.27
CA LYS A 968 19.71 -40.18 -11.05
C LYS A 968 20.15 -40.20 -12.51
N ARG A 969 19.22 -39.89 -13.42
CA ARG A 969 19.52 -39.65 -14.85
C ARG A 969 19.98 -38.21 -15.08
N SER A 970 20.56 -37.93 -16.26
CA SER A 970 21.12 -36.61 -16.63
C SER A 970 20.15 -35.41 -16.54
N HIS A 971 18.84 -35.65 -16.47
CA HIS A 971 17.81 -34.62 -16.29
C HIS A 971 17.30 -34.50 -14.85
N GLU A 972 17.76 -35.38 -13.96
CA GLU A 972 17.43 -35.40 -12.53
C GLU A 972 18.64 -35.02 -11.65
N LYS A 973 19.85 -34.90 -12.20
CA LYS A 973 21.05 -34.47 -11.47
C LYS A 973 20.90 -33.02 -10.95
N PHE A 974 21.60 -32.69 -9.87
CA PHE A 974 21.62 -31.38 -9.20
C PHE A 974 22.95 -31.20 -8.45
N LEU A 975 23.23 -30.02 -7.88
CA LEU A 975 24.36 -29.82 -6.97
C LEU A 975 23.96 -30.14 -5.52
N PRO A 976 24.73 -30.98 -4.79
CA PRO A 976 24.51 -31.21 -3.36
C PRO A 976 24.65 -29.91 -2.54
N ARG A 977 23.98 -29.84 -1.38
CA ARG A 977 23.96 -28.64 -0.51
C ARG A 977 25.38 -28.29 -0.03
N GLU A 978 26.16 -29.34 0.21
CA GLU A 978 27.55 -29.35 0.64
C GLU A 978 28.47 -28.58 -0.33
N VAL A 979 28.18 -28.62 -1.64
CA VAL A 979 28.95 -27.89 -2.67
C VAL A 979 28.82 -26.38 -2.51
N PHE A 980 27.66 -25.89 -2.06
CA PHE A 980 27.46 -24.47 -1.75
C PHE A 980 28.17 -24.06 -0.45
N SER A 981 28.34 -24.99 0.49
CA SER A 981 29.02 -24.75 1.76
C SER A 981 30.56 -24.78 1.66
N LEU A 982 31.13 -25.19 0.53
CA LEU A 982 32.58 -25.19 0.28
C LEU A 982 33.20 -23.77 0.41
N PRO A 983 34.46 -23.65 0.87
CA PRO A 983 35.26 -22.44 0.68
C PRO A 983 35.40 -22.04 -0.79
N ASP A 984 35.57 -20.76 -1.10
CA ASP A 984 35.58 -20.27 -2.50
C ASP A 984 36.68 -20.89 -3.38
N GLU A 985 37.82 -21.28 -2.80
CA GLU A 985 38.88 -22.01 -3.51
C GLU A 985 38.43 -23.41 -3.95
N GLN A 986 37.70 -24.10 -3.08
CA GLN A 986 37.10 -25.41 -3.37
C GLN A 986 35.89 -25.29 -4.32
N VAL A 987 35.16 -24.17 -4.29
CA VAL A 987 34.15 -23.82 -5.32
C VAL A 987 34.82 -23.61 -6.69
N ARG A 988 35.95 -22.88 -6.75
CA ARG A 988 36.72 -22.71 -8.00
C ARG A 988 37.25 -24.05 -8.52
N LEU A 989 37.75 -24.93 -7.65
CA LEU A 989 38.19 -26.29 -8.00
C LEU A 989 37.03 -27.14 -8.54
N PHE A 990 35.87 -27.15 -7.86
CA PHE A 990 34.68 -27.86 -8.30
C PHE A 990 34.22 -27.40 -9.68
N LEU A 991 34.11 -26.06 -9.87
CA LEU A 991 33.71 -25.47 -11.14
C LEU A 991 34.72 -25.79 -12.27
N ARG A 992 36.03 -25.77 -12.01
CA ARG A 992 37.09 -26.12 -12.98
C ARG A 992 36.93 -27.53 -13.54
N HIS A 993 36.65 -28.51 -12.69
CA HIS A 993 36.43 -29.90 -13.10
C HIS A 993 35.04 -30.12 -13.70
N LEU A 994 34.00 -29.46 -13.18
CA LEU A 994 32.67 -29.53 -13.77
C LEU A 994 32.69 -28.98 -15.22
N TRP A 995 33.44 -27.89 -15.46
CA TRP A 995 33.56 -27.31 -16.79
C TRP A 995 34.39 -28.15 -17.79
N ALA A 996 35.09 -29.19 -17.32
CA ALA A 996 35.78 -30.13 -18.22
C ALA A 996 34.83 -31.16 -18.86
N THR A 997 33.61 -31.33 -18.29
CA THR A 997 32.59 -32.30 -18.71
C THR A 997 31.59 -31.72 -19.74
N ASP A 998 30.37 -31.33 -19.34
CA ASP A 998 29.41 -30.60 -20.19
C ASP A 998 29.77 -29.09 -20.38
N GLY A 999 30.90 -28.64 -19.84
CA GLY A 999 31.40 -27.27 -19.97
C GLY A 999 32.19 -27.02 -21.25
N SER A 1000 32.00 -25.83 -21.82
CA SER A 1000 32.52 -25.49 -23.15
C SER A 1000 33.07 -24.07 -23.20
N VAL A 1001 34.33 -23.95 -23.60
CA VAL A 1001 35.00 -22.69 -24.00
C VAL A 1001 35.24 -22.76 -25.49
N THR A 1002 34.55 -21.93 -26.28
CA THR A 1002 34.71 -21.88 -27.74
C THR A 1002 35.23 -20.53 -28.20
N VAL A 1003 36.31 -20.55 -28.97
CA VAL A 1003 36.85 -19.40 -29.71
C VAL A 1003 36.46 -19.53 -31.18
N GLY A 1004 35.93 -18.46 -31.77
CA GLY A 1004 35.43 -18.48 -33.14
C GLY A 1004 36.55 -18.38 -34.19
N VAL A 1005 36.68 -19.39 -35.05
CA VAL A 1005 37.57 -19.34 -36.23
C VAL A 1005 37.12 -18.22 -37.17
N SER A 1006 38.00 -17.23 -37.37
CA SER A 1006 37.86 -16.07 -38.26
C SER A 1006 36.67 -15.11 -37.99
N GLY A 1007 37.02 -13.89 -37.55
CA GLY A 1007 36.30 -12.63 -37.81
C GLY A 1007 34.91 -12.38 -37.20
N SER A 1008 34.08 -13.41 -37.04
CA SER A 1008 32.61 -13.26 -37.00
C SER A 1008 31.93 -13.79 -35.73
N ARG A 1009 32.58 -14.68 -34.98
CA ARG A 1009 32.04 -15.25 -33.73
C ARG A 1009 32.86 -14.80 -32.51
N PRO A 1010 32.24 -14.27 -31.44
CA PRO A 1010 32.93 -13.92 -30.21
C PRO A 1010 33.30 -15.18 -29.41
N VAL A 1011 34.11 -15.01 -28.36
CA VAL A 1011 34.32 -16.04 -27.34
C VAL A 1011 32.98 -16.34 -26.65
N ARG A 1012 32.70 -17.63 -26.45
CA ARG A 1012 31.54 -18.10 -25.65
C ARG A 1012 32.04 -19.11 -24.62
N ILE A 1013 31.72 -18.85 -23.37
CA ILE A 1013 31.92 -19.76 -22.23
C ILE A 1013 30.53 -20.13 -21.71
N TYR A 1014 30.20 -21.41 -21.72
CA TYR A 1014 28.91 -21.90 -21.23
C TYR A 1014 29.03 -23.33 -20.68
N TYR A 1015 28.14 -23.66 -19.75
CA TYR A 1015 27.87 -25.03 -19.32
C TYR A 1015 26.53 -25.49 -19.92
N ALA A 1016 26.43 -26.74 -20.37
CA ALA A 1016 25.19 -27.31 -20.90
C ALA A 1016 24.64 -28.40 -19.96
N THR A 1017 23.33 -28.63 -19.93
CA THR A 1017 22.76 -29.78 -19.23
C THR A 1017 21.32 -30.07 -19.65
N SER A 1018 20.89 -31.32 -19.44
CA SER A 1018 19.48 -31.73 -19.53
C SER A 1018 18.69 -31.59 -18.21
N SER A 1019 19.31 -31.10 -17.12
CA SER A 1019 18.63 -30.83 -15.84
C SER A 1019 18.45 -29.33 -15.63
N ARG A 1020 17.19 -28.88 -15.53
CA ARG A 1020 16.88 -27.48 -15.18
C ARG A 1020 17.49 -27.09 -13.82
N ARG A 1021 17.35 -27.97 -12.83
CA ARG A 1021 17.84 -27.73 -11.47
C ARG A 1021 19.36 -27.56 -11.46
N LEU A 1022 20.12 -28.47 -12.09
CA LEU A 1022 21.58 -28.34 -12.19
C LEU A 1022 22.01 -27.04 -12.89
N ALA A 1023 21.26 -26.56 -13.90
CA ALA A 1023 21.57 -25.29 -14.56
C ALA A 1023 21.33 -24.06 -13.66
N GLU A 1024 20.29 -24.09 -12.83
CA GLU A 1024 20.00 -23.04 -11.84
C GLU A 1024 20.98 -23.10 -10.66
N ASP A 1025 21.30 -24.29 -10.17
CA ASP A 1025 22.30 -24.54 -9.13
C ASP A 1025 23.68 -23.99 -9.55
N VAL A 1026 24.12 -24.27 -10.79
CA VAL A 1026 25.37 -23.73 -11.35
C VAL A 1026 25.29 -22.20 -11.59
N GLN A 1027 24.14 -21.67 -12.00
CA GLN A 1027 23.94 -20.22 -12.12
C GLN A 1027 24.10 -19.51 -10.77
N MET A 1028 23.62 -20.12 -9.67
CA MET A 1028 23.77 -19.58 -8.32
C MET A 1028 25.21 -19.75 -7.79
N LEU A 1029 25.84 -20.90 -8.02
CA LEU A 1029 27.23 -21.14 -7.58
C LEU A 1029 28.24 -20.19 -8.23
N LEU A 1030 28.00 -19.74 -9.46
CA LEU A 1030 28.84 -18.75 -10.14
C LEU A 1030 28.82 -17.35 -9.47
N LEU A 1031 27.79 -17.00 -8.71
CA LEU A 1031 27.74 -15.72 -7.97
C LEU A 1031 28.78 -15.64 -6.84
N ARG A 1032 29.25 -16.78 -6.34
CA ARG A 1032 30.31 -16.87 -5.31
C ARG A 1032 31.70 -16.49 -5.80
N VAL A 1033 31.89 -16.48 -7.12
CA VAL A 1033 33.15 -16.08 -7.78
C VAL A 1033 32.97 -14.77 -8.57
N ASP A 1034 31.93 -13.98 -8.25
CA ASP A 1034 31.54 -12.71 -8.91
C ASP A 1034 31.45 -12.84 -10.45
N LEU A 1035 30.89 -13.98 -10.91
CA LEU A 1035 30.61 -14.31 -12.31
C LEU A 1035 29.11 -14.32 -12.58
N ARG A 1036 28.67 -13.51 -13.55
CA ARG A 1036 27.26 -13.47 -13.96
C ARG A 1036 27.03 -14.38 -15.16
N ALA A 1037 26.15 -15.36 -14.98
CA ALA A 1037 25.70 -16.22 -16.04
C ALA A 1037 24.20 -16.06 -16.33
N ARG A 1038 23.82 -16.26 -17.59
CA ARG A 1038 22.43 -16.23 -18.05
C ARG A 1038 21.97 -17.63 -18.41
N LEU A 1039 20.90 -18.09 -17.77
CA LEU A 1039 20.23 -19.34 -18.13
C LEU A 1039 19.49 -19.14 -19.46
N ARG A 1040 19.65 -20.10 -20.39
CA ARG A 1040 18.96 -20.14 -21.67
C ARG A 1040 18.34 -21.51 -21.89
N THR A 1041 17.13 -21.53 -22.45
CA THR A 1041 16.46 -22.74 -22.92
C THR A 1041 16.90 -23.07 -24.34
N VAL A 1042 17.17 -24.34 -24.62
CA VAL A 1042 17.55 -24.85 -25.94
C VAL A 1042 16.65 -26.03 -26.30
N GLU A 1043 15.96 -25.96 -27.44
CA GLU A 1043 15.19 -27.09 -27.95
C GLU A 1043 16.09 -27.99 -28.81
N HIS A 1044 16.24 -29.26 -28.43
CA HIS A 1044 16.96 -30.23 -29.22
C HIS A 1044 16.04 -30.86 -30.28
N LYS A 1045 16.63 -31.25 -31.43
CA LYS A 1045 15.91 -31.85 -32.58
C LYS A 1045 15.12 -33.14 -32.27
N ASN A 1046 15.29 -33.71 -31.07
CA ASN A 1046 14.58 -34.89 -30.56
C ASN A 1046 13.40 -34.54 -29.64
N GLY A 1047 12.99 -33.27 -29.58
CA GLY A 1047 11.87 -32.80 -28.76
C GLY A 1047 12.19 -32.66 -27.27
N ARG A 1048 13.45 -32.83 -26.85
CA ARG A 1048 13.86 -32.60 -25.46
C ARG A 1048 14.34 -31.17 -25.26
N THR A 1049 13.89 -30.56 -24.17
CA THR A 1049 14.44 -29.30 -23.66
C THR A 1049 15.80 -29.56 -23.01
N GLY A 1050 16.76 -28.70 -23.31
CA GLY A 1050 18.04 -28.57 -22.62
C GLY A 1050 18.23 -27.13 -22.13
N TRP A 1051 19.25 -26.94 -21.30
CA TRP A 1051 19.58 -25.65 -20.71
C TRP A 1051 21.06 -25.33 -20.90
N THR A 1052 21.38 -24.05 -21.15
CA THR A 1052 22.78 -23.56 -21.09
C THR A 1052 22.92 -22.40 -20.11
N VAL A 1053 24.01 -22.41 -19.37
CA VAL A 1053 24.42 -21.38 -18.41
C VAL A 1053 25.54 -20.57 -19.06
N ASP A 1054 25.20 -19.44 -19.69
CA ASP A 1054 26.10 -18.64 -20.52
C ASP A 1054 26.78 -17.52 -19.73
N ILE A 1055 28.10 -17.62 -19.50
CA ILE A 1055 28.90 -16.54 -18.88
C ILE A 1055 29.06 -15.40 -19.90
N SER A 1056 28.48 -14.23 -19.58
CA SER A 1056 28.07 -13.24 -20.58
C SER A 1056 28.68 -11.85 -20.34
N GLY A 1057 29.85 -11.62 -20.92
CA GLY A 1057 30.56 -10.34 -20.86
C GLY A 1057 32.08 -10.56 -20.91
N ALA A 1058 32.82 -9.61 -21.48
CA ALA A 1058 34.28 -9.79 -21.65
C ALA A 1058 35.01 -9.89 -20.30
N ASP A 1059 34.57 -9.11 -19.30
CA ASP A 1059 35.22 -9.07 -17.98
C ASP A 1059 34.94 -10.35 -17.19
N ASP A 1060 33.69 -10.82 -17.16
CA ASP A 1060 33.29 -12.08 -16.53
C ASP A 1060 33.94 -13.29 -17.22
N GLN A 1061 34.09 -13.27 -18.55
CA GLN A 1061 34.79 -14.33 -19.27
C GLN A 1061 36.30 -14.33 -18.97
N ARG A 1062 36.96 -13.17 -18.87
CA ARG A 1062 38.36 -13.09 -18.42
C ARG A 1062 38.50 -13.57 -16.98
N ARG A 1063 37.60 -13.17 -16.07
CA ARG A 1063 37.63 -13.59 -14.67
C ARG A 1063 37.41 -15.09 -14.53
N PHE A 1064 36.47 -15.68 -15.28
CA PHE A 1064 36.30 -17.13 -15.32
C PHE A 1064 37.60 -17.83 -15.74
N ILE A 1065 38.28 -17.35 -16.79
CA ILE A 1065 39.54 -17.94 -17.24
C ILE A 1065 40.65 -17.80 -16.20
N ALA A 1066 40.75 -16.64 -15.53
CA ALA A 1066 41.81 -16.34 -14.57
C ALA A 1066 41.63 -17.04 -13.21
N GLU A 1067 40.40 -17.10 -12.68
CA GLU A 1067 40.11 -17.63 -11.34
C GLU A 1067 39.65 -19.09 -11.35
N VAL A 1068 38.84 -19.49 -12.33
CA VAL A 1068 38.28 -20.85 -12.41
C VAL A 1068 39.09 -21.69 -13.40
N GLY A 1069 39.12 -21.31 -14.66
CA GLY A 1069 39.71 -22.10 -15.75
C GLY A 1069 38.90 -23.37 -16.06
N VAL A 1070 39.51 -24.30 -16.78
CA VAL A 1070 38.94 -25.61 -17.13
C VAL A 1070 40.03 -26.66 -16.95
N HIS A 1071 39.70 -27.87 -16.48
CA HIS A 1071 40.65 -28.98 -16.41
C HIS A 1071 40.85 -29.66 -17.78
N GLY A 1072 41.98 -30.37 -17.92
CA GLY A 1072 42.30 -31.19 -19.08
C GLY A 1072 42.63 -30.42 -20.36
N ALA A 1073 42.54 -31.10 -21.50
CA ALA A 1073 42.89 -30.55 -22.83
C ALA A 1073 42.09 -29.28 -23.19
N ARG A 1074 40.85 -29.16 -22.66
CA ARG A 1074 40.01 -27.97 -22.86
C ARG A 1074 40.59 -26.70 -22.22
N ALA A 1075 41.57 -26.80 -21.32
CA ALA A 1075 42.33 -25.66 -20.81
C ALA A 1075 43.05 -24.86 -21.91
N GLN A 1076 43.44 -25.50 -23.02
CA GLN A 1076 44.11 -24.81 -24.13
C GLN A 1076 43.21 -23.72 -24.76
N ASN A 1077 41.91 -23.99 -24.87
CA ASN A 1077 40.92 -23.03 -25.38
C ASN A 1077 40.81 -21.77 -24.48
N CYS A 1078 41.17 -21.86 -23.20
CA CYS A 1078 41.22 -20.70 -22.30
C CYS A 1078 42.36 -19.75 -22.67
N GLY A 1079 43.51 -20.26 -23.12
CA GLY A 1079 44.62 -19.44 -23.63
C GLY A 1079 44.22 -18.65 -24.87
N ASP A 1080 43.66 -19.33 -25.87
CA ASP A 1080 43.13 -18.71 -27.09
C ASP A 1080 42.01 -17.68 -26.77
N ALA A 1081 41.18 -17.98 -25.78
CA ALA A 1081 40.12 -17.08 -25.33
C ALA A 1081 40.67 -15.80 -24.68
N THR A 1082 41.70 -15.90 -23.83
CA THR A 1082 42.39 -14.72 -23.24
C THR A 1082 42.95 -13.82 -24.32
N VAL A 1083 43.78 -14.35 -25.22
CA VAL A 1083 44.37 -13.60 -26.35
C VAL A 1083 43.28 -12.93 -27.20
N ARG A 1084 42.12 -13.59 -27.37
CA ARG A 1084 40.99 -13.01 -28.10
C ARG A 1084 40.21 -11.97 -27.31
N LEU A 1085 40.18 -12.03 -25.98
CA LEU A 1085 39.46 -11.12 -25.09
C LEU A 1085 40.25 -9.86 -24.72
N ASP A 1086 41.58 -9.89 -24.73
CA ASP A 1086 42.41 -8.72 -24.40
C ASP A 1086 42.18 -7.55 -25.36
N GLY A 1087 41.94 -7.84 -26.64
CA GLY A 1087 41.54 -6.84 -27.65
C GLY A 1087 40.08 -6.38 -27.57
N VAL A 1088 39.24 -6.95 -26.69
CA VAL A 1088 37.79 -6.68 -26.63
C VAL A 1088 37.49 -5.65 -25.54
N LYS A 1089 37.19 -4.42 -25.95
CA LYS A 1089 36.65 -3.40 -25.04
C LYS A 1089 35.30 -3.85 -24.48
N ALA A 1090 35.21 -3.97 -23.15
CA ALA A 1090 34.04 -4.48 -22.49
C ALA A 1090 32.79 -3.62 -22.69
N ASN A 1091 31.63 -4.28 -22.84
CA ASN A 1091 30.35 -3.59 -22.91
C ASN A 1091 29.88 -3.24 -21.49
N THR A 1092 30.14 -2.01 -21.06
CA THR A 1092 29.75 -1.54 -19.72
C THR A 1092 28.23 -1.53 -19.48
N ASN A 1093 27.40 -1.62 -20.52
CA ASN A 1093 25.94 -1.57 -20.40
C ASN A 1093 25.29 -2.92 -20.00
N LEU A 1094 26.06 -3.88 -19.48
CA LEU A 1094 25.56 -5.18 -18.99
C LEU A 1094 25.12 -5.12 -17.51
N ASP A 1095 25.88 -4.43 -16.66
CA ASP A 1095 25.56 -4.18 -15.25
C ASP A 1095 25.24 -2.70 -15.06
N THR A 1096 23.94 -2.41 -14.96
CA THR A 1096 23.41 -1.04 -15.06
C THR A 1096 22.37 -0.76 -13.99
N VAL A 1097 22.41 0.45 -13.44
CA VAL A 1097 21.39 0.97 -12.54
C VAL A 1097 20.25 1.56 -13.39
N PRO A 1098 18.96 1.37 -13.05
CA PRO A 1098 17.84 1.91 -13.82
C PRO A 1098 17.92 3.43 -14.05
N ARG A 1099 17.53 3.87 -15.24
CA ARG A 1099 17.61 5.27 -15.71
C ARG A 1099 17.01 6.32 -14.77
N GLN A 1100 16.10 5.95 -13.88
CA GLN A 1100 15.55 6.84 -12.85
C GLN A 1100 16.64 7.52 -12.01
N VAL A 1101 17.81 6.90 -11.84
CA VAL A 1101 18.96 7.53 -11.15
C VAL A 1101 19.43 8.84 -11.82
N TRP A 1102 19.14 9.05 -13.11
CA TRP A 1102 19.39 10.32 -13.78
C TRP A 1102 18.52 11.48 -13.29
N GLU A 1103 17.46 11.22 -12.52
CA GLU A 1103 16.67 12.28 -11.86
C GLU A 1103 17.39 12.77 -10.61
N ARG A 1104 17.94 11.85 -9.79
CA ARG A 1104 18.82 12.21 -8.67
C ARG A 1104 20.07 12.95 -9.13
N VAL A 1105 20.74 12.47 -10.19
CA VAL A 1105 21.90 13.15 -10.78
C VAL A 1105 21.53 14.58 -11.23
N ARG A 1106 20.37 14.79 -11.88
CA ARG A 1106 19.91 16.12 -12.29
C ARG A 1106 19.57 17.04 -11.11
N ALA A 1107 19.05 16.50 -10.01
CA ALA A 1107 18.80 17.26 -8.79
C ALA A 1107 20.12 17.77 -8.17
N GLN A 1108 21.10 16.89 -7.95
CA GLN A 1108 22.43 17.27 -7.44
C GLN A 1108 23.14 18.27 -8.36
N MET A 1109 23.09 18.06 -9.68
CA MET A 1109 23.65 19.01 -10.64
C MET A 1109 23.02 20.41 -10.53
N THR A 1110 21.72 20.50 -10.23
CA THR A 1110 21.04 21.78 -9.99
C THR A 1110 21.53 22.42 -8.70
N GLN A 1111 21.55 21.66 -7.60
CA GLN A 1111 22.01 22.11 -6.28
C GLN A 1111 23.45 22.64 -6.31
N GLN A 1112 24.35 21.92 -6.99
CA GLN A 1112 25.78 22.25 -7.11
C GLN A 1112 26.11 23.14 -8.32
N ARG A 1113 25.10 23.57 -9.08
CA ARG A 1113 25.22 24.41 -10.30
C ARG A 1113 26.12 23.80 -11.39
N VAL A 1114 26.30 22.47 -11.40
CA VAL A 1114 27.12 21.73 -12.36
C VAL A 1114 26.36 21.56 -13.68
N THR A 1115 26.82 22.23 -14.75
CA THR A 1115 26.16 22.11 -16.06
C THR A 1115 26.34 20.72 -16.68
N THR A 1116 25.40 20.29 -17.53
CA THR A 1116 25.52 19.03 -18.31
C THR A 1116 26.79 19.00 -19.18
N ARG A 1117 27.29 20.15 -19.62
CA ARG A 1117 28.56 20.25 -20.37
C ARG A 1117 29.78 20.05 -19.48
N ALA A 1118 29.77 20.62 -18.27
CA ALA A 1118 30.82 20.41 -17.27
C ALA A 1118 30.88 18.95 -16.83
N LEU A 1119 29.75 18.35 -16.44
CA LEU A 1119 29.70 16.94 -16.03
C LEU A 1119 30.19 15.99 -17.14
N GLN A 1120 29.70 16.13 -18.38
CA GLN A 1120 30.14 15.25 -19.47
C GLN A 1120 31.64 15.41 -19.78
N SER A 1121 32.19 16.62 -19.63
CA SER A 1121 33.64 16.87 -19.76
C SER A 1121 34.44 16.21 -18.64
N ALA A 1122 34.00 16.33 -17.38
CA ALA A 1122 34.65 15.74 -16.22
C ALA A 1122 34.58 14.20 -16.21
N VAL A 1123 33.48 13.61 -16.71
CA VAL A 1123 33.34 12.16 -16.95
C VAL A 1123 34.17 11.68 -18.17
N GLY A 1124 34.88 12.57 -18.87
CA GLY A 1124 35.72 12.23 -20.03
C GLY A 1124 34.94 11.84 -21.29
N THR A 1125 33.71 12.34 -21.45
CA THR A 1125 32.81 12.00 -22.56
C THR A 1125 32.59 13.17 -23.52
N LYS A 1126 32.45 12.86 -24.83
CA LYS A 1126 32.09 13.88 -25.83
C LYS A 1126 30.68 14.42 -25.53
N TYR A 1127 30.54 15.74 -25.53
CA TYR A 1127 29.27 16.40 -25.24
C TYR A 1127 28.17 15.97 -26.22
N CYS A 1128 27.11 15.37 -25.69
CA CYS A 1128 25.95 14.86 -26.43
C CYS A 1128 24.61 15.37 -25.88
N GLY A 1129 24.65 16.39 -25.00
CA GLY A 1129 23.47 17.00 -24.41
C GLY A 1129 22.61 15.99 -23.65
N SER A 1130 21.29 16.03 -23.87
CA SER A 1130 20.32 15.17 -23.18
C SER A 1130 20.37 13.69 -23.58
N ALA A 1131 21.12 13.31 -24.63
CA ALA A 1131 21.27 11.91 -25.03
C ALA A 1131 21.98 11.06 -23.95
N PHE A 1132 22.85 11.68 -23.14
CA PHE A 1132 23.58 11.05 -22.04
C PHE A 1132 22.67 10.40 -20.98
N TYR A 1133 21.49 10.98 -20.75
CA TYR A 1133 20.52 10.53 -19.74
C TYR A 1133 19.47 9.54 -20.28
N LYS A 1134 19.57 9.11 -21.55
CA LYS A 1134 18.63 8.16 -22.16
C LYS A 1134 18.86 6.69 -21.78
N PRO A 1135 20.11 6.16 -21.76
CA PRO A 1135 20.37 4.78 -21.36
C PRO A 1135 20.49 4.63 -19.84
N ASN A 1136 20.26 3.43 -19.32
CA ASN A 1136 20.64 3.08 -17.95
C ASN A 1136 22.18 3.25 -17.77
N PRO A 1137 22.68 3.95 -16.74
CA PRO A 1137 24.12 4.07 -16.50
C PRO A 1137 24.75 2.73 -16.10
N SER A 1138 25.95 2.46 -16.62
CA SER A 1138 26.83 1.44 -16.05
C SER A 1138 27.31 1.87 -14.66
N ARG A 1139 27.56 0.91 -13.76
CA ARG A 1139 28.09 1.20 -12.42
C ARG A 1139 29.35 2.07 -12.44
N SER A 1140 30.27 1.79 -13.35
CA SER A 1140 31.48 2.61 -13.58
C SER A 1140 31.21 4.04 -14.05
N ARG A 1141 30.13 4.29 -14.81
CA ARG A 1141 29.72 5.66 -15.18
C ARG A 1141 29.03 6.36 -14.00
N LEU A 1142 28.24 5.62 -13.23
CA LEU A 1142 27.57 6.16 -12.05
C LEU A 1142 28.58 6.53 -10.96
N ALA A 1143 29.59 5.70 -10.69
CA ALA A 1143 30.69 6.00 -9.78
C ALA A 1143 31.47 7.26 -10.20
N ALA A 1144 31.81 7.38 -11.49
CA ALA A 1144 32.46 8.59 -12.01
C ALA A 1144 31.59 9.85 -11.82
N VAL A 1145 30.28 9.76 -12.06
CA VAL A 1145 29.33 10.86 -11.82
C VAL A 1145 29.18 11.16 -10.33
N ALA A 1146 29.15 10.14 -9.47
CA ALA A 1146 29.06 10.28 -8.01
C ALA A 1146 30.29 11.00 -7.45
N ALA A 1147 31.50 10.60 -7.85
CA ALA A 1147 32.75 11.24 -7.43
C ALA A 1147 32.87 12.71 -7.88
N ILE A 1148 32.30 13.07 -9.03
CA ILE A 1148 32.25 14.46 -9.53
C ILE A 1148 31.21 15.31 -8.78
N LEU A 1149 30.14 14.69 -8.29
CA LEU A 1149 29.05 15.36 -7.56
C LEU A 1149 29.13 15.16 -6.03
N ALA A 1150 30.15 14.48 -5.51
CA ALA A 1150 30.31 14.14 -4.08
C ALA A 1150 29.02 13.62 -3.37
N ASP A 1151 28.14 12.92 -4.08
CA ASP A 1151 26.90 12.35 -3.53
C ASP A 1151 27.12 10.88 -3.14
N ALA A 1152 27.15 10.64 -1.82
CA ALA A 1152 27.44 9.34 -1.23
C ALA A 1152 26.40 8.25 -1.59
N ASP A 1153 25.14 8.61 -1.84
CA ASP A 1153 24.11 7.64 -2.21
C ASP A 1153 24.24 7.22 -3.69
N LEU A 1154 24.70 8.13 -4.58
CA LEU A 1154 25.06 7.77 -5.95
C LEU A 1154 26.27 6.82 -5.97
N GLU A 1155 27.23 6.98 -5.05
CA GLU A 1155 28.35 6.08 -4.86
C GLU A 1155 27.92 4.72 -4.27
N LEU A 1156 27.01 4.71 -3.29
CA LEU A 1156 26.35 3.50 -2.78
C LEU A 1156 25.58 2.77 -3.89
N LEU A 1157 24.77 3.47 -4.67
CA LEU A 1157 24.06 2.89 -5.83
C LEU A 1157 25.03 2.31 -6.86
N ALA A 1158 26.18 2.94 -7.08
CA ALA A 1158 27.22 2.44 -7.98
C ALA A 1158 27.98 1.20 -7.44
N THR A 1159 28.14 1.09 -6.11
CA THR A 1159 28.92 0.02 -5.46
C THR A 1159 28.09 -1.12 -4.84
N SER A 1160 26.76 -0.97 -4.78
CA SER A 1160 25.78 -1.92 -4.25
C SER A 1160 25.83 -3.35 -4.83
N ASP A 1161 25.30 -4.32 -4.09
CA ASP A 1161 25.24 -5.74 -4.46
C ASP A 1161 23.89 -6.16 -5.06
N ALA A 1162 23.03 -5.21 -5.43
CA ALA A 1162 21.79 -5.42 -6.18
C ALA A 1162 22.00 -5.39 -7.71
N PHE A 1163 21.75 -6.49 -8.42
CA PHE A 1163 21.67 -6.50 -9.89
C PHE A 1163 20.22 -6.29 -10.34
N TRP A 1164 20.02 -5.42 -11.33
CA TRP A 1164 18.69 -4.98 -11.78
C TRP A 1164 18.23 -5.75 -13.03
N ASP A 1165 17.74 -6.97 -12.80
CA ASP A 1165 17.26 -7.89 -13.85
C ASP A 1165 15.85 -7.55 -14.32
N GLU A 1166 15.52 -7.86 -15.58
CA GLU A 1166 14.32 -7.35 -16.27
C GLU A 1166 13.20 -8.39 -16.33
N VAL A 1167 11.97 -8.00 -15.99
CA VAL A 1167 10.78 -8.86 -16.05
C VAL A 1167 10.45 -9.17 -17.51
N VAL A 1168 10.44 -10.45 -17.90
CA VAL A 1168 10.13 -10.89 -19.28
C VAL A 1168 8.78 -11.57 -19.42
N ALA A 1169 8.22 -12.13 -18.34
CA ALA A 1169 6.87 -12.70 -18.34
C ALA A 1169 6.23 -12.68 -16.94
N ILE A 1170 4.90 -12.53 -16.92
CA ILE A 1170 4.04 -12.74 -15.76
C ILE A 1170 2.87 -13.60 -16.24
N GLU A 1171 2.71 -14.80 -15.68
CA GLU A 1171 1.77 -15.84 -16.13
C GLU A 1171 0.88 -16.28 -14.95
N PRO A 1172 -0.47 -16.18 -14.98
CA PRO A 1172 -1.32 -16.73 -13.92
C PRO A 1172 -1.26 -18.28 -13.94
N LEU A 1173 -1.09 -18.90 -12.76
CA LEU A 1173 -1.04 -20.37 -12.64
C LEU A 1173 -2.35 -20.99 -12.15
N GLY A 1174 -3.05 -20.31 -11.25
CA GLY A 1174 -4.27 -20.81 -10.60
C GLY A 1174 -4.22 -20.59 -9.09
N VAL A 1175 -4.98 -21.38 -8.33
CA VAL A 1175 -4.93 -21.36 -6.86
C VAL A 1175 -3.99 -22.46 -6.39
N GLU A 1176 -2.95 -22.09 -5.65
CA GLU A 1176 -1.97 -23.00 -5.03
C GLU A 1176 -1.92 -22.74 -3.50
N PRO A 1177 -1.49 -23.72 -2.69
CA PRO A 1177 -1.10 -23.49 -1.29
C PRO A 1177 0.08 -22.53 -1.20
N VAL A 1178 0.00 -21.56 -0.29
CA VAL A 1178 1.00 -20.51 -0.12
C VAL A 1178 1.42 -20.31 1.33
N PHE A 1179 2.59 -19.73 1.50
CA PHE A 1179 3.38 -19.67 2.73
C PHE A 1179 3.99 -18.27 2.87
N ASP A 1180 4.28 -17.87 4.10
CA ASP A 1180 5.01 -16.63 4.43
C ASP A 1180 6.10 -16.97 5.48
N ALA A 1181 7.06 -16.06 5.68
CA ALA A 1181 8.23 -16.29 6.52
C ALA A 1181 8.66 -15.03 7.29
N THR A 1182 9.05 -15.19 8.54
CA THR A 1182 9.42 -14.07 9.42
C THR A 1182 10.92 -13.89 9.47
N VAL A 1183 11.45 -12.88 8.78
CA VAL A 1183 12.86 -12.44 8.88
C VAL A 1183 13.00 -11.17 9.70
N LEU A 1184 13.92 -11.16 10.67
CA LEU A 1184 14.16 -10.03 11.58
C LEU A 1184 14.99 -8.89 10.94
N GLY A 1185 14.68 -7.65 11.32
CA GLY A 1185 15.52 -6.47 11.11
C GLY A 1185 15.41 -5.81 9.73
N SER A 1186 15.57 -6.57 8.65
CA SER A 1186 15.45 -6.08 7.26
C SER A 1186 14.14 -6.48 6.58
N HIS A 1187 13.39 -7.41 7.18
CA HIS A 1187 12.06 -7.86 6.76
C HIS A 1187 12.00 -8.38 5.31
N ASN A 1188 13.13 -8.87 4.76
CA ASN A 1188 13.23 -9.43 3.41
C ASN A 1188 14.28 -10.53 3.31
N PHE A 1189 14.23 -11.35 2.26
CA PHE A 1189 15.19 -12.44 1.99
C PHE A 1189 15.37 -12.72 0.49
N VAL A 1190 16.34 -13.56 0.16
CA VAL A 1190 16.55 -14.09 -1.21
C VAL A 1190 15.73 -15.38 -1.40
N ALA A 1191 14.83 -15.37 -2.40
CA ALA A 1191 14.00 -16.50 -2.81
C ALA A 1191 14.14 -16.78 -4.32
N ASN A 1192 14.46 -18.02 -4.71
CA ASN A 1192 14.82 -18.41 -6.09
C ASN A 1192 15.86 -17.45 -6.74
N GLY A 1193 16.79 -16.93 -5.94
CA GLY A 1193 17.75 -15.91 -6.36
C GLY A 1193 17.17 -14.52 -6.64
N ILE A 1194 16.02 -14.15 -6.09
CA ILE A 1194 15.34 -12.84 -6.23
C ILE A 1194 15.08 -12.25 -4.83
N ASN A 1195 15.21 -10.94 -4.65
CA ASN A 1195 14.95 -10.29 -3.36
C ASN A 1195 13.43 -10.07 -3.14
N VAL A 1196 12.89 -10.60 -2.03
CA VAL A 1196 11.46 -10.65 -1.68
C VAL A 1196 11.22 -10.22 -0.22
N HIS A 1197 10.10 -9.55 0.08
CA HIS A 1197 9.81 -8.95 1.39
C HIS A 1197 8.59 -9.55 2.11
N ASN A 1198 8.63 -9.55 3.45
CA ASN A 1198 7.66 -10.17 4.37
C ASN A 1198 6.38 -9.31 4.56
N SER A 1199 5.43 -9.82 5.35
CA SER A 1199 4.18 -9.12 5.75
C SER A 1199 4.30 -8.10 6.90
N ILE A 1200 3.27 -7.25 7.09
CA ILE A 1200 3.19 -6.14 8.10
C ILE A 1200 3.26 -6.63 9.55
N GLU A 1201 2.80 -7.85 9.77
CA GLU A 1201 2.66 -8.51 11.06
C GLU A 1201 3.95 -8.54 11.91
N GLN A 1202 5.12 -8.31 11.31
CA GLN A 1202 6.42 -8.55 11.95
C GLN A 1202 6.94 -7.44 12.85
N ASP A 1203 6.40 -6.22 12.79
CA ASP A 1203 6.80 -5.14 13.72
C ASP A 1203 6.06 -5.21 15.06
N ALA A 1204 4.84 -5.79 15.05
CA ALA A 1204 4.04 -6.01 16.24
C ALA A 1204 4.68 -7.07 17.17
N ASP A 1205 4.80 -6.75 18.45
CA ASP A 1205 5.17 -7.70 19.50
C ASP A 1205 3.96 -8.52 19.96
N MET A 1206 2.76 -7.94 19.86
CA MET A 1206 1.51 -8.62 20.18
C MET A 1206 0.43 -8.33 19.13
N VAL A 1207 -0.33 -9.36 18.76
CA VAL A 1207 -1.51 -9.27 17.88
C VAL A 1207 -2.70 -9.83 18.65
N ILE A 1208 -3.75 -9.02 18.78
CA ILE A 1208 -5.04 -9.40 19.36
C ILE A 1208 -6.10 -9.34 18.25
N LEU A 1209 -6.69 -10.49 17.92
CA LEU A 1209 -7.74 -10.61 16.91
C LEU A 1209 -9.09 -10.73 17.63
N LEU A 1210 -10.01 -9.81 17.36
CA LEU A 1210 -11.36 -9.85 17.90
C LEU A 1210 -12.24 -10.76 17.04
N HIS A 1211 -12.74 -11.84 17.63
CA HIS A 1211 -13.80 -12.67 17.06
C HIS A 1211 -15.09 -12.52 17.90
N ARG A 1212 -16.23 -12.73 17.25
CA ARG A 1212 -17.57 -12.72 17.84
C ARG A 1212 -18.42 -13.73 17.09
N GLU A 1213 -18.68 -14.87 17.70
CA GLU A 1213 -19.35 -16.00 17.04
C GLU A 1213 -20.79 -15.65 16.63
N ASP A 1214 -21.46 -14.87 17.49
CA ASP A 1214 -22.80 -14.29 17.29
C ASP A 1214 -22.90 -13.29 16.11
N ALA A 1215 -21.75 -12.82 15.58
CA ALA A 1215 -21.66 -12.02 14.37
C ALA A 1215 -21.49 -12.86 13.07
N TYR A 1216 -21.59 -14.19 13.18
CA TYR A 1216 -21.58 -15.11 12.04
C TYR A 1216 -22.69 -16.18 12.11
N GLU A 1217 -23.11 -16.60 13.31
CA GLU A 1217 -24.06 -17.71 13.50
C GLU A 1217 -25.19 -17.36 14.47
N LYS A 1218 -26.42 -17.21 13.92
CA LYS A 1218 -27.60 -16.69 14.64
C LYS A 1218 -28.04 -17.55 15.84
N GLU A 1219 -27.73 -18.83 15.83
CA GLU A 1219 -28.10 -19.80 16.85
C GLU A 1219 -26.90 -20.25 17.71
N SER A 1220 -25.76 -19.54 17.64
CA SER A 1220 -24.63 -19.82 18.53
C SER A 1220 -25.08 -19.68 19.99
N PRO A 1221 -24.78 -20.67 20.86
CA PRO A 1221 -25.11 -20.60 22.28
C PRO A 1221 -24.30 -19.52 23.03
N ARG A 1222 -23.36 -18.85 22.36
CA ARG A 1222 -22.41 -17.86 22.89
C ARG A 1222 -22.83 -16.42 22.58
N ALA A 1223 -24.13 -16.16 22.48
CA ALA A 1223 -24.68 -14.85 22.14
C ALA A 1223 -24.28 -13.78 23.15
N GLY A 1224 -23.62 -12.71 22.71
CA GLY A 1224 -23.05 -11.68 23.58
C GLY A 1224 -21.65 -11.98 24.12
N GLU A 1225 -21.01 -13.11 23.77
CA GLU A 1225 -19.59 -13.34 23.99
C GLU A 1225 -18.73 -12.78 22.84
N ALA A 1226 -17.47 -12.47 23.14
CA ALA A 1226 -16.43 -12.17 22.18
C ALA A 1226 -15.13 -12.89 22.58
N ASP A 1227 -14.41 -13.40 21.59
CA ASP A 1227 -13.10 -14.04 21.77
C ASP A 1227 -11.99 -13.04 21.42
N LEU A 1228 -11.19 -12.66 22.42
CA LEU A 1228 -9.92 -11.96 22.27
C LEU A 1228 -8.83 -13.02 22.00
N ILE A 1229 -8.54 -13.25 20.72
CA ILE A 1229 -7.53 -14.21 20.29
C ILE A 1229 -6.17 -13.51 20.27
N VAL A 1230 -5.36 -13.71 21.30
CA VAL A 1230 -3.94 -13.28 21.34
C VAL A 1230 -3.16 -14.19 20.39
N ALA A 1231 -3.21 -13.87 19.10
CA ALA A 1231 -2.76 -14.72 18.00
C ALA A 1231 -1.25 -14.63 17.75
N LYS A 1232 -0.59 -13.59 18.27
CA LYS A 1232 0.87 -13.44 18.33
C LYS A 1232 1.23 -12.78 19.65
N HIS A 1233 2.26 -13.29 20.31
CA HIS A 1233 2.89 -12.65 21.46
C HIS A 1233 4.39 -13.00 21.41
N ARG A 1234 5.26 -12.00 21.29
CA ARG A 1234 6.71 -12.18 21.06
C ARG A 1234 7.46 -12.65 22.31
N ASN A 1235 6.98 -12.25 23.49
CA ASN A 1235 7.67 -12.43 24.77
C ASN A 1235 6.87 -13.31 25.76
N GLY A 1236 5.81 -13.99 25.32
CA GLY A 1236 4.93 -14.75 26.21
C GLY A 1236 3.93 -15.65 25.46
N PRO A 1237 3.02 -16.31 26.19
CA PRO A 1237 2.07 -17.25 25.61
C PRO A 1237 1.00 -16.57 24.75
N THR A 1238 0.48 -17.33 23.79
CA THR A 1238 -0.73 -17.02 22.99
C THR A 1238 -1.92 -17.80 23.55
N ALA A 1239 -3.10 -17.18 23.56
CA ALA A 1239 -4.34 -17.81 24.04
C ALA A 1239 -5.58 -17.18 23.38
N THR A 1240 -6.74 -17.83 23.52
CA THR A 1240 -8.04 -17.21 23.25
C THR A 1240 -8.73 -16.95 24.58
N ILE A 1241 -9.15 -15.71 24.81
CA ILE A 1241 -9.79 -15.26 26.05
C ILE A 1241 -11.21 -14.81 25.72
N THR A 1242 -12.20 -15.43 26.35
CA THR A 1242 -13.61 -15.10 26.14
C THR A 1242 -14.04 -14.00 27.11
N VAL A 1243 -14.64 -12.94 26.58
CA VAL A 1243 -15.14 -11.77 27.32
C VAL A 1243 -16.60 -11.48 26.94
N ALA A 1244 -17.37 -10.89 27.84
CA ALA A 1244 -18.76 -10.50 27.56
C ALA A 1244 -18.81 -9.13 26.87
N PHE A 1245 -19.44 -9.06 25.69
CA PHE A 1245 -19.65 -7.83 24.93
C PHE A 1245 -20.98 -7.15 25.31
N GLN A 1246 -20.89 -6.03 26.01
CA GLN A 1246 -22.04 -5.23 26.44
C GLN A 1246 -22.18 -3.99 25.54
N GLY A 1247 -22.52 -4.22 24.26
CA GLY A 1247 -22.60 -3.18 23.22
C GLY A 1247 -23.53 -2.01 23.56
N HIS A 1248 -24.59 -2.23 24.34
CA HIS A 1248 -25.49 -1.17 24.83
C HIS A 1248 -24.83 -0.18 25.81
N TYR A 1249 -23.73 -0.57 26.47
CA TYR A 1249 -22.83 0.32 27.22
C TYR A 1249 -21.58 0.73 26.42
N SER A 1250 -21.43 0.25 25.17
CA SER A 1250 -20.21 0.37 24.35
C SER A 1250 -18.95 -0.12 25.07
N ARG A 1251 -19.02 -1.32 25.67
CA ARG A 1251 -17.89 -1.93 26.39
C ARG A 1251 -17.82 -3.44 26.27
N PHE A 1252 -16.65 -3.98 26.57
CA PHE A 1252 -16.41 -5.38 26.90
C PHE A 1252 -16.10 -5.50 28.41
N VAL A 1253 -16.37 -6.66 29.02
CA VAL A 1253 -16.05 -6.99 30.42
C VAL A 1253 -15.66 -8.46 30.56
N ASP A 1254 -14.91 -8.81 31.61
CA ASP A 1254 -14.66 -10.21 31.97
C ASP A 1254 -15.96 -11.02 32.12
N MET A 1255 -15.89 -12.32 31.82
CA MET A 1255 -16.96 -13.26 32.13
C MET A 1255 -17.12 -13.37 33.65
N GLN A 1256 -18.35 -13.56 34.14
CA GLN A 1256 -18.54 -13.83 35.57
C GLN A 1256 -18.03 -15.23 35.90
N GLN A 1257 -17.02 -15.32 36.77
CA GLN A 1257 -16.69 -16.55 37.48
C GLN A 1257 -17.91 -16.95 38.34
N GLY A 1258 -18.28 -18.24 38.29
CA GLY A 1258 -19.40 -18.82 39.01
C GLY A 1258 -18.98 -19.56 40.28
#